data_AF-A0A2W5Q9B8-F1
#
_entry.id   AF-A0A2W5Q9B8-F1
#
_cell.length_a   1.000
_cell.length_b   1.000
_cell.length_c   1.000
_cell.angle_alpha   90.00
_cell.angle_beta   90.00
_cell.angle_gamma   90.00
#
_symmetry.space_group_name_H-M   'P 1'
#
loop_
_entity.id
_entity.type
_entity.pdbx_description
1 polymer ?
#
loop_
_entity_poly.entity_id
_entity_poly.type
_entity_poly.pdbx_seq_one_letter_code
_entity_poly.pdbx_strand_id
1 'polypeptide(L)'
;MPTLAPATSRTLRGITDLTLAAPLKRGLVVAPDARSHETRLTLLLRSLNTLRYASLEIDPASAIPDMIDRVRALQSFRLALTDGFDGSRQLLLAVSFDGGWEPYMRRVWRDLGPLLDVIFCNCEGYLLARTHAYADYARWVRSAQRNTEFFYTASPVTVNDLHWLREQQRTPAPPPPRASDATLAAQALPGLTALYRLTELYPSGTADGDCLLHAAHHLLLPLWERMSDTASPLPPSAIPCRTPTEEAAVAWFTTRVKPSPAAPVAKCPAHRHWPPPDAQAGIVKALPATPTHGALLLIECDDANAIARLVRQLDPATLGARAAQAHAGPWRNLFFTLAGLKKARVPDGLLACMPAEFLEGMEARAAVLGDLEADHPQHWTLPERNWPLDGAGATPARVALASVHLVVQILVADTAAPGWQALNTDHPACTPIKDFEKQMPPGARILSVQPLHRNIDAHGRAREHFGFADGLSNPVHPDDRPAGSPAAGAWDRWALGDYLLGYGNSHDDPPLQGRFWTDSTFLVVRKLRQDVDALQAMVGGPPAHSELAALMVGRHQDGRNLVDGTPDNAFDYANDPAGAQCPLHAHVRRANPRGLRPDLQVLPRILRRGMSYGPPHTAQTAQEERGVVFMAYNASIAEQFELIQSWLSGGNSGGEGTYSGQRDPIFARPRPGDRDSFVFGPHPQPAPLPLPAAGPRPVALQWGLYLFVPSVPALEDIARFAAEAGCPVAASTAPGPASAERAAEAKKGAIVIAKLKAAESALGLAAAREQWKLVLEDLGARQNGTSQWLWTAVRDLHGGVLRTPYGVLVGSRDRVMEVLGDDRSFSATGYCPRMASSFGTIYLGMDQGPEYRTLSTVPNEAIMAVTRRQAFDAAFADTRTVLDGWRAGAGAAGFSFDVKDLVDAVLAAICTQFFGLPEGPGSSMRIGGWQARIGQANADQPSCPGHFGAPSRYMFQPNPGEGAVQQGQDHGRALKDYVEARLHAGGPDLQSTNDSVIGAKLRGIPKAQYASTLIGIMMGFLPTVDGTLRSALYEWVADSSLWSLQLAWAVHDGAGPSAALATAGAVIEPALRRTMQLRPVPELVWRTATARRMLGAVELAPGERIVVGIVSAMQQNLQEGSPDLWPVFGGRRAGEQHPTHACPGYEMAMGVMLGVLAGLLGAELRPSLSLTVLRLMP
;
A
#
# COMPACT_ATOMS: atom_id res chain seq x y z
N MET A 1 -4.19 -23.26 -17.95
CA MET A 1 -5.41 -22.45 -18.15
C MET A 1 -5.24 -21.67 -19.46
N PRO A 2 -6.31 -21.21 -20.13
CA PRO A 2 -6.16 -20.15 -21.12
C PRO A 2 -5.61 -18.92 -20.40
N THR A 3 -4.58 -18.30 -20.96
CA THR A 3 -4.02 -17.05 -20.44
C THR A 3 -5.02 -15.93 -20.68
N LEU A 4 -5.68 -15.46 -19.61
CA LEU A 4 -6.35 -14.17 -19.62
C LEU A 4 -5.35 -13.10 -20.06
N ALA A 5 -5.81 -12.13 -20.84
CA ALA A 5 -4.97 -10.99 -21.21
C ALA A 5 -4.43 -10.31 -19.92
N PRO A 6 -3.15 -9.89 -19.90
CA PRO A 6 -2.58 -9.20 -18.74
C PRO A 6 -3.42 -7.97 -18.41
N ALA A 7 -3.68 -7.74 -17.12
CA ALA A 7 -4.59 -6.69 -16.70
C ALA A 7 -3.97 -5.31 -16.94
N THR A 8 -4.60 -4.50 -17.78
CA THR A 8 -4.15 -3.15 -18.13
C THR A 8 -4.94 -2.08 -17.37
N SER A 9 -4.44 -0.85 -17.41
CA SER A 9 -5.16 0.32 -16.88
C SER A 9 -6.03 0.93 -17.97
N ARG A 10 -7.17 1.51 -17.59
CA ARG A 10 -7.90 2.46 -18.43
C ARG A 10 -7.32 3.86 -18.20
N THR A 11 -7.17 4.63 -19.27
CA THR A 11 -6.83 6.07 -19.20
C THR A 11 -7.89 6.89 -19.92
N LEU A 12 -8.32 7.99 -19.32
CA LEU A 12 -9.30 8.92 -19.88
C LEU A 12 -8.87 10.36 -19.61
N ARG A 13 -8.66 11.15 -20.69
CA ARG A 13 -8.18 12.55 -20.66
C ARG A 13 -6.90 12.78 -19.84
N GLY A 14 -5.99 11.81 -19.79
CA GLY A 14 -4.73 11.87 -19.03
C GLY A 14 -4.83 11.39 -17.58
N ILE A 15 -6.01 10.96 -17.11
CA ILE A 15 -6.17 10.29 -15.81
C ILE A 15 -6.18 8.78 -16.03
N THR A 16 -5.34 8.06 -15.31
CA THR A 16 -5.20 6.61 -15.38
C THR A 16 -5.76 5.96 -14.11
N ASP A 17 -6.35 4.78 -14.26
CA ASP A 17 -6.87 3.98 -13.15
C ASP A 17 -5.89 2.89 -12.68
N LEU A 18 -6.02 2.47 -11.43
CA LEU A 18 -5.40 1.25 -10.93
C LEU A 18 -6.32 0.54 -9.94
N THR A 19 -6.85 -0.61 -10.37
CA THR A 19 -7.57 -1.56 -9.52
C THR A 19 -6.69 -2.77 -9.24
N LEU A 20 -6.35 -3.04 -7.97
CA LEU A 20 -5.68 -4.26 -7.52
C LEU A 20 -6.64 -5.10 -6.65
N ALA A 21 -6.58 -6.43 -6.76
CA ALA A 21 -7.22 -7.33 -5.80
C ALA A 21 -6.23 -8.39 -5.33
N ALA A 22 -5.62 -8.16 -4.15
CA ALA A 22 -4.58 -9.00 -3.58
C ALA A 22 -5.15 -9.97 -2.53
N PRO A 23 -5.00 -11.30 -2.68
CA PRO A 23 -5.47 -12.26 -1.67
C PRO A 23 -4.79 -12.04 -0.30
N LEU A 24 -5.53 -12.16 0.79
CA LEU A 24 -4.96 -12.09 2.14
C LEU A 24 -4.21 -13.38 2.50
N LYS A 25 -3.14 -13.23 3.28
CA LYS A 25 -2.36 -14.35 3.84
C LYS A 25 -3.25 -15.28 4.66
N ARG A 26 -3.12 -16.59 4.42
CA ARG A 26 -3.86 -17.63 5.14
C ARG A 26 -3.18 -17.96 6.48
N GLY A 27 -3.98 -18.22 7.51
CA GLY A 27 -3.51 -18.63 8.85
C GLY A 27 -3.57 -17.53 9.91
N LEU A 28 -2.91 -17.81 11.04
CA LEU A 28 -2.77 -16.90 12.19
C LEU A 28 -1.59 -15.91 12.03
N VAL A 29 -1.79 -14.67 12.42
CA VAL A 29 -0.68 -13.73 12.65
C VAL A 29 0.05 -14.08 13.95
N VAL A 30 1.32 -13.71 14.07
CA VAL A 30 2.10 -13.86 15.32
C VAL A 30 1.57 -12.86 16.36
N ALA A 31 0.61 -13.31 17.18
CA ALA A 31 -0.01 -12.52 18.24
C ALA A 31 -0.34 -13.39 19.49
N PRO A 32 -0.62 -12.78 20.65
CA PRO A 32 -0.94 -13.50 21.88
C PRO A 32 -2.35 -14.10 21.82
N ASP A 33 -3.30 -13.36 21.24
CA ASP A 33 -4.61 -13.90 20.86
C ASP A 33 -4.53 -14.56 19.48
N ALA A 34 -5.41 -15.53 19.23
CA ALA A 34 -5.67 -15.99 17.87
C ALA A 34 -6.21 -14.83 17.03
N ARG A 35 -5.51 -14.44 15.97
CA ARG A 35 -5.88 -13.32 15.11
C ARG A 35 -5.61 -13.66 13.65
N SER A 36 -6.59 -13.41 12.78
CA SER A 36 -6.45 -13.56 11.33
C SER A 36 -5.76 -12.34 10.69
N HIS A 37 -5.17 -12.52 9.50
CA HIS A 37 -4.69 -11.39 8.70
C HIS A 37 -5.84 -10.43 8.30
N GLU A 38 -7.07 -10.93 8.12
CA GLU A 38 -8.28 -10.11 7.92
C GLU A 38 -8.52 -9.18 9.12
N THR A 39 -8.53 -9.72 10.34
CA THR A 39 -8.69 -8.96 11.58
C THR A 39 -7.58 -7.93 11.75
N ARG A 40 -6.32 -8.32 11.55
CA ARG A 40 -5.16 -7.42 11.69
C ARG A 40 -5.23 -6.25 10.70
N LEU A 41 -5.54 -6.52 9.44
CA LEU A 41 -5.66 -5.50 8.40
C LEU A 41 -6.89 -4.61 8.62
N THR A 42 -8.02 -5.17 9.06
CA THR A 42 -9.23 -4.39 9.40
C THR A 42 -8.97 -3.39 10.53
N LEU A 43 -8.23 -3.80 11.57
CA LEU A 43 -7.86 -2.92 12.68
C LEU A 43 -6.89 -1.83 12.22
N LEU A 44 -5.84 -2.19 11.45
CA LEU A 44 -4.92 -1.21 10.85
C LEU A 44 -5.66 -0.14 10.03
N LEU A 45 -6.51 -0.56 9.08
CA LEU A 45 -7.20 0.38 8.18
C LEU A 45 -8.19 1.29 8.95
N ARG A 46 -8.87 0.77 9.99
CA ARG A 46 -9.71 1.59 10.88
C ARG A 46 -8.89 2.61 11.67
N SER A 47 -7.75 2.21 12.24
CA SER A 47 -6.83 3.14 12.92
C SER A 47 -6.34 4.23 11.97
N LEU A 48 -5.82 3.87 10.79
CA LEU A 48 -5.33 4.83 9.79
C LEU A 48 -6.42 5.81 9.35
N ASN A 49 -7.65 5.35 9.12
CA ASN A 49 -8.78 6.23 8.77
C ASN A 49 -9.15 7.18 9.91
N THR A 50 -9.22 6.68 11.16
CA THR A 50 -9.51 7.49 12.36
C THR A 50 -8.46 8.59 12.56
N LEU A 51 -7.18 8.26 12.36
CA LEU A 51 -6.07 9.20 12.45
C LEU A 51 -6.10 10.26 11.35
N ARG A 52 -6.36 9.87 10.10
CA ARG A 52 -6.51 10.82 8.99
C ARG A 52 -7.72 11.74 9.17
N TYR A 53 -8.84 11.23 9.69
CA TYR A 53 -10.00 12.05 10.01
C TYR A 53 -9.66 13.12 11.07
N ALA A 54 -9.07 12.71 12.20
CA ALA A 54 -8.68 13.65 13.26
C ALA A 54 -7.77 14.77 12.74
N SER A 55 -6.74 14.40 11.97
CA SER A 55 -5.74 15.32 11.41
C SER A 55 -6.26 16.23 10.27
N LEU A 56 -7.49 16.02 9.77
CA LEU A 56 -8.10 16.83 8.70
C LEU A 56 -9.38 17.57 9.12
N GLU A 57 -10.18 17.03 10.04
CA GLU A 57 -11.49 17.57 10.43
C GLU A 57 -11.57 18.01 11.90
N ILE A 58 -10.62 17.64 12.77
CA ILE A 58 -10.67 17.94 14.21
C ILE A 58 -9.53 18.87 14.65
N ASP A 59 -8.28 18.54 14.29
CA ASP A 59 -7.10 19.25 14.79
C ASP A 59 -6.72 20.45 13.90
N PRO A 60 -6.59 21.68 14.44
CA PRO A 60 -6.29 22.88 13.65
C PRO A 60 -4.86 22.92 13.10
N ALA A 61 -4.01 21.97 13.49
CA ALA A 61 -2.72 21.70 12.89
C ALA A 61 -2.57 20.18 12.70
N SER A 62 -2.35 19.77 11.45
CA SER A 62 -2.31 18.36 11.03
C SER A 62 -1.07 17.65 11.58
N ALA A 63 -1.24 16.83 12.63
CA ALA A 63 -0.15 16.05 13.24
C ALA A 63 0.40 14.94 12.30
N ILE A 64 -0.47 14.39 11.45
CA ILE A 64 -0.12 13.40 10.42
C ILE A 64 -0.31 14.10 9.06
N PRO A 65 0.76 14.53 8.36
CA PRO A 65 0.62 15.15 7.05
C PRO A 65 -0.09 14.20 6.06
N ASP A 66 -0.89 14.75 5.15
CA ASP A 66 -1.56 13.92 4.14
C ASP A 66 -0.53 13.40 3.11
N MET A 67 -0.14 12.14 3.30
CA MET A 67 0.87 11.47 2.47
C MET A 67 0.37 11.18 1.04
N ILE A 68 -0.95 11.15 0.82
CA ILE A 68 -1.54 11.03 -0.52
C ILE A 68 -1.39 12.37 -1.26
N ASP A 69 -1.63 13.48 -0.58
CA ASP A 69 -1.46 14.83 -1.16
C ASP A 69 0.00 15.15 -1.51
N ARG A 70 0.97 14.63 -0.73
CA ARG A 70 2.42 14.73 -1.03
C ARG A 70 2.82 14.15 -2.39
N VAL A 71 2.09 13.19 -2.94
CA VAL A 71 2.37 12.62 -4.27
C VAL A 71 2.03 13.60 -5.40
N ARG A 72 1.17 14.60 -5.11
CA ARG A 72 0.65 15.64 -6.01
C ARG A 72 0.12 15.12 -7.37
N ALA A 73 -0.41 13.90 -7.41
CA ALA A 73 -0.97 13.27 -8.61
C ALA A 73 -2.19 12.37 -8.34
N LEU A 74 -2.62 12.22 -7.09
CA LEU A 74 -3.67 11.28 -6.67
C LEU A 74 -5.06 11.94 -6.67
N GLN A 75 -5.89 11.55 -7.63
CA GLN A 75 -7.28 12.04 -7.79
C GLN A 75 -8.27 11.29 -6.89
N SER A 76 -8.06 9.98 -6.69
CA SER A 76 -8.79 9.20 -5.67
C SER A 76 -7.98 7.99 -5.20
N PHE A 77 -8.20 7.57 -3.95
CA PHE A 77 -7.54 6.42 -3.33
C PHE A 77 -8.52 5.73 -2.37
N ARG A 78 -8.80 4.43 -2.58
CA ARG A 78 -9.76 3.66 -1.78
C ARG A 78 -9.27 2.24 -1.53
N LEU A 79 -9.41 1.77 -0.29
CA LEU A 79 -9.11 0.40 0.14
C LEU A 79 -10.38 -0.26 0.70
N ALA A 80 -10.63 -1.52 0.34
CA ALA A 80 -11.76 -2.30 0.82
C ALA A 80 -11.41 -3.79 0.92
N LEU A 81 -12.06 -4.53 1.82
CA LEU A 81 -11.97 -5.99 1.88
C LEU A 81 -13.12 -6.62 1.10
N THR A 82 -12.82 -7.59 0.25
CA THR A 82 -13.77 -8.27 -0.64
C THR A 82 -13.60 -9.78 -0.61
N ASP A 83 -14.57 -10.50 -1.17
CA ASP A 83 -14.49 -11.95 -1.38
C ASP A 83 -13.99 -12.25 -2.80
N GLY A 84 -12.99 -13.14 -2.89
CA GLY A 84 -12.45 -13.66 -4.14
C GLY A 84 -13.24 -14.87 -4.67
N PHE A 85 -12.98 -15.23 -5.94
CA PHE A 85 -13.68 -16.32 -6.63
C PHE A 85 -13.51 -17.72 -6.00
N ASP A 86 -12.42 -17.96 -5.25
CA ASP A 86 -12.19 -19.18 -4.47
C ASP A 86 -12.81 -19.12 -3.04
N GLY A 87 -13.41 -17.99 -2.67
CA GLY A 87 -13.86 -17.69 -1.31
C GLY A 87 -12.75 -17.27 -0.35
N SER A 88 -11.56 -16.90 -0.86
CA SER A 88 -10.55 -16.18 -0.07
C SER A 88 -10.96 -14.73 0.16
N ARG A 89 -10.55 -14.15 1.30
CA ARG A 89 -10.60 -12.69 1.47
C ARG A 89 -9.50 -12.03 0.65
N GLN A 90 -9.79 -10.89 0.06
CA GLN A 90 -8.85 -10.11 -0.74
C GLN A 90 -8.90 -8.63 -0.33
N LEU A 91 -7.76 -7.95 -0.41
CA LEU A 91 -7.67 -6.49 -0.33
C LEU A 91 -7.83 -5.90 -1.72
N LEU A 92 -8.93 -5.17 -1.92
CA LEU A 92 -9.16 -4.32 -3.08
C LEU A 92 -8.53 -2.95 -2.84
N LEU A 93 -7.65 -2.52 -3.75
CA LEU A 93 -7.19 -1.13 -3.87
C LEU A 93 -7.74 -0.57 -5.17
N ALA A 94 -8.42 0.59 -5.12
CA ALA A 94 -8.93 1.29 -6.28
C ALA A 94 -8.48 2.75 -6.26
N VAL A 95 -7.70 3.14 -7.27
CA VAL A 95 -7.00 4.42 -7.36
C VAL A 95 -7.24 5.07 -8.72
N SER A 96 -7.27 6.40 -8.76
CA SER A 96 -7.14 7.18 -9.99
C SER A 96 -6.09 8.28 -9.81
N PHE A 97 -5.28 8.51 -10.84
CA PHE A 97 -4.11 9.40 -10.78
C PHE A 97 -3.82 10.07 -12.12
N ASP A 98 -3.09 11.18 -12.09
CA ASP A 98 -2.66 11.93 -13.27
C ASP A 98 -1.44 11.26 -13.94
N GLY A 99 -1.47 11.09 -15.27
CA GLY A 99 -0.34 10.62 -16.08
C GLY A 99 -0.28 9.10 -16.31
N GLY A 100 0.88 8.63 -16.78
CA GLY A 100 1.14 7.21 -17.09
C GLY A 100 1.43 6.37 -15.84
N TRP A 101 1.17 5.05 -15.94
CA TRP A 101 1.30 4.10 -14.82
C TRP A 101 2.73 4.00 -14.28
N GLU A 102 3.73 3.85 -15.15
CA GLU A 102 5.13 3.63 -14.76
C GLU A 102 5.73 4.83 -13.98
N PRO A 103 5.65 6.10 -14.46
CA PRO A 103 6.09 7.26 -13.67
C PRO A 103 5.38 7.42 -12.33
N TYR A 104 4.09 7.05 -12.25
CA TYR A 104 3.33 7.08 -11.00
C TYR A 104 3.77 5.96 -10.05
N MET A 105 4.01 4.74 -10.53
CA MET A 105 4.47 3.63 -9.71
C MET A 105 5.83 3.87 -9.05
N ARG A 106 6.76 4.60 -9.68
CA ARG A 106 8.00 5.01 -8.98
C ARG A 106 7.73 5.95 -7.81
N ARG A 107 6.78 6.90 -7.92
CA ARG A 107 6.34 7.74 -6.79
C ARG A 107 5.70 6.88 -5.70
N VAL A 108 4.85 5.92 -6.06
CA VAL A 108 4.22 5.02 -5.09
C VAL A 108 5.26 4.18 -4.33
N TRP A 109 6.19 3.54 -5.04
CA TRP A 109 7.27 2.74 -4.46
C TRP A 109 8.17 3.56 -3.51
N ARG A 110 8.54 4.78 -3.91
CA ARG A 110 9.41 5.68 -3.13
C ARG A 110 8.69 6.38 -1.96
N ASP A 111 7.58 7.05 -2.27
CA ASP A 111 6.95 8.05 -1.39
C ASP A 111 5.77 7.50 -0.59
N LEU A 112 5.09 6.43 -1.06
CA LEU A 112 4.03 5.74 -0.33
C LEU A 112 4.46 4.35 0.18
N GLY A 113 5.66 3.90 -0.19
CA GLY A 113 6.20 2.58 0.15
C GLY A 113 5.96 2.15 1.61
N PRO A 114 6.38 2.93 2.63
CA PRO A 114 6.19 2.55 4.03
C PRO A 114 4.71 2.40 4.46
N LEU A 115 3.81 3.21 3.91
CA LEU A 115 2.37 3.13 4.19
C LEU A 115 1.75 1.90 3.51
N LEU A 116 2.13 1.61 2.26
CA LEU A 116 1.64 0.43 1.55
C LEU A 116 2.28 -0.86 2.09
N ASP A 117 3.51 -0.82 2.59
CA ASP A 117 4.20 -1.98 3.16
C ASP A 117 3.47 -2.54 4.39
N VAL A 118 3.08 -1.69 5.35
CA VAL A 118 2.30 -2.14 6.52
C VAL A 118 0.88 -2.63 6.15
N ILE A 119 0.31 -2.13 5.05
CA ILE A 119 -1.00 -2.56 4.54
C ILE A 119 -0.89 -3.92 3.82
N PHE A 120 -0.05 -4.01 2.80
CA PHE A 120 0.04 -5.15 1.90
C PHE A 120 0.96 -6.29 2.39
N CYS A 121 1.75 -6.12 3.45
CA CYS A 121 2.40 -7.26 4.13
C CYS A 121 1.39 -8.31 4.66
N ASN A 122 0.10 -7.97 4.70
CA ASN A 122 -1.02 -8.88 4.99
C ASN A 122 -1.49 -9.71 3.79
N CYS A 123 -0.94 -9.49 2.59
CA CYS A 123 -1.34 -10.13 1.34
C CYS A 123 -0.34 -11.19 0.87
N GLU A 124 -0.83 -12.19 0.14
CA GLU A 124 -0.02 -13.27 -0.43
C GLU A 124 0.95 -12.73 -1.48
N GLY A 125 2.21 -13.18 -1.40
CA GLY A 125 3.27 -12.84 -2.35
C GLY A 125 3.73 -11.38 -2.39
N TYR A 126 3.23 -10.49 -1.53
CA TYR A 126 3.60 -9.07 -1.55
C TYR A 126 5.10 -8.85 -1.26
N LEU A 127 5.71 -7.99 -2.07
CA LEU A 127 7.13 -7.62 -2.00
C LEU A 127 7.24 -6.20 -1.44
N LEU A 128 7.84 -6.05 -0.26
CA LEU A 128 7.97 -4.75 0.41
C LEU A 128 8.77 -3.77 -0.47
N ALA A 129 8.25 -2.56 -0.68
CA ALA A 129 8.90 -1.52 -1.45
C ALA A 129 10.27 -1.14 -0.87
N ARG A 130 10.41 -1.15 0.47
CA ARG A 130 11.67 -0.85 1.16
C ARG A 130 12.78 -1.89 0.97
N THR A 131 12.46 -3.16 0.65
CA THR A 131 13.45 -4.25 0.62
C THR A 131 13.63 -4.93 -0.74
N HIS A 132 12.81 -4.57 -1.74
CA HIS A 132 12.88 -5.10 -3.10
C HIS A 132 13.11 -3.99 -4.13
N ALA A 133 13.76 -4.33 -5.24
CA ALA A 133 13.95 -3.39 -6.34
C ALA A 133 12.60 -3.00 -6.97
N TYR A 134 12.52 -1.78 -7.52
CA TYR A 134 11.33 -1.26 -8.18
C TYR A 134 10.75 -2.24 -9.23
N ALA A 135 11.61 -2.89 -10.02
CA ALA A 135 11.21 -3.85 -11.05
C ALA A 135 10.50 -5.10 -10.49
N ASP A 136 10.81 -5.53 -9.26
CA ASP A 136 10.13 -6.65 -8.60
C ASP A 136 8.80 -6.21 -7.97
N TYR A 137 8.80 -5.04 -7.31
CA TYR A 137 7.59 -4.40 -6.79
C TYR A 137 6.55 -4.17 -7.89
N ALA A 138 6.94 -3.54 -9.01
CA ALA A 138 6.07 -3.26 -10.14
C ALA A 138 5.50 -4.55 -10.75
N ARG A 139 6.30 -5.63 -10.83
CA ARG A 139 5.85 -6.95 -11.30
C ARG A 139 4.79 -7.55 -10.37
N TRP A 140 4.95 -7.41 -9.05
CA TRP A 140 3.90 -7.81 -8.10
C TRP A 140 2.62 -6.98 -8.31
N VAL A 141 2.73 -5.64 -8.44
CA VAL A 141 1.55 -4.76 -8.66
C VAL A 141 0.79 -5.17 -9.93
N ARG A 142 1.48 -5.42 -11.05
CA ARG A 142 0.84 -5.92 -12.29
C ARG A 142 0.18 -7.30 -12.10
N SER A 143 0.72 -8.19 -11.26
CA SER A 143 0.07 -9.48 -10.94
C SER A 143 -1.19 -9.35 -10.07
N ALA A 144 -1.22 -8.33 -9.20
CA ALA A 144 -2.38 -7.98 -8.38
C ALA A 144 -3.45 -7.19 -9.15
N GLN A 145 -3.09 -6.55 -10.27
CA GLN A 145 -3.98 -5.71 -11.09
C GLN A 145 -5.16 -6.48 -11.68
N ARG A 146 -6.30 -5.81 -11.81
CA ARG A 146 -7.55 -6.31 -12.40
C ARG A 146 -8.05 -5.30 -13.43
N ASN A 147 -8.74 -5.78 -14.45
CA ASN A 147 -9.37 -4.91 -15.45
C ASN A 147 -10.50 -4.10 -14.83
N THR A 148 -10.46 -2.79 -15.05
CA THR A 148 -11.61 -1.90 -14.84
C THR A 148 -12.44 -1.87 -16.12
N GLU A 149 -13.60 -2.53 -16.15
CA GLU A 149 -14.41 -2.61 -17.38
C GLU A 149 -15.23 -1.34 -17.68
N PHE A 150 -15.41 -0.47 -16.68
CA PHE A 150 -15.99 0.87 -16.86
C PHE A 150 -15.26 1.89 -15.99
N PHE A 151 -14.67 2.91 -16.61
CA PHE A 151 -13.95 3.99 -15.93
C PHE A 151 -14.59 5.33 -16.25
N TYR A 152 -15.05 6.04 -15.21
CA TYR A 152 -15.85 7.26 -15.34
C TYR A 152 -15.05 8.55 -15.08
N THR A 153 -13.93 8.48 -14.34
CA THR A 153 -13.23 9.68 -13.86
C THR A 153 -12.52 10.41 -15.00
N ALA A 154 -13.00 11.62 -15.31
CA ALA A 154 -12.40 12.51 -16.30
C ALA A 154 -12.42 13.96 -15.80
N SER A 155 -11.25 14.50 -15.44
CA SER A 155 -11.06 15.93 -15.10
C SER A 155 -10.23 16.60 -16.20
N PRO A 156 -10.52 17.87 -16.56
CA PRO A 156 -9.59 18.67 -17.34
C PRO A 156 -8.44 19.28 -16.50
N VAL A 157 -8.49 19.13 -15.17
CA VAL A 157 -7.61 19.78 -14.18
C VAL A 157 -6.86 18.70 -13.38
N THR A 158 -5.52 18.80 -13.32
CA THR A 158 -4.66 17.87 -12.55
C THR A 158 -4.63 18.24 -11.06
N VAL A 159 -4.12 17.34 -10.20
CA VAL A 159 -3.92 17.62 -8.78
C VAL A 159 -2.95 18.79 -8.55
N ASN A 160 -1.91 18.93 -9.38
CA ASN A 160 -1.01 20.10 -9.33
C ASN A 160 -1.75 21.41 -9.67
N ASP A 161 -2.69 21.38 -10.62
CA ASP A 161 -3.50 22.54 -10.96
C ASP A 161 -4.47 22.92 -9.83
N LEU A 162 -5.04 21.94 -9.11
CA LEU A 162 -5.88 22.20 -7.94
C LEU A 162 -5.09 22.88 -6.81
N HIS A 163 -3.83 22.50 -6.61
CA HIS A 163 -2.91 23.19 -5.70
C HIS A 163 -2.58 24.61 -6.18
N TRP A 164 -2.20 24.77 -7.45
CA TRP A 164 -1.89 26.07 -8.04
C TRP A 164 -3.08 27.05 -7.95
N LEU A 165 -4.29 26.60 -8.30
CA LEU A 165 -5.51 27.40 -8.20
C LEU A 165 -5.83 27.80 -6.74
N ARG A 166 -5.60 26.89 -5.78
CA ARG A 166 -5.75 27.16 -4.34
C ARG A 166 -4.73 28.16 -3.84
N GLU A 167 -3.51 28.14 -4.36
CA GLU A 167 -2.45 29.12 -4.07
C GLU A 167 -2.78 30.50 -4.65
N GLN A 168 -3.23 30.58 -5.91
CA GLN A 168 -3.67 31.84 -6.54
C GLN A 168 -4.88 32.49 -5.85
N GLN A 169 -5.78 31.70 -5.24
CA GLN A 169 -6.92 32.21 -4.47
C GLN A 169 -6.59 32.56 -3.01
N ARG A 170 -5.43 32.16 -2.48
CA ARG A 170 -5.03 32.49 -1.12
C ARG A 170 -4.45 33.89 -1.06
N THR A 171 -5.18 34.81 -0.43
CA THR A 171 -4.56 36.00 0.18
C THR A 171 -3.41 35.52 1.08
N PRO A 172 -2.18 36.07 0.95
CA PRO A 172 -1.06 35.65 1.77
C PRO A 172 -1.27 36.06 3.24
N ALA A 173 -1.87 35.16 4.02
CA ALA A 173 -1.86 35.23 5.47
C ALA A 173 -0.41 35.14 5.97
N PRO A 174 -0.06 35.82 7.09
CA PRO A 174 1.22 35.56 7.73
C PRO A 174 1.34 34.07 8.05
N PRO A 175 2.51 33.44 7.85
CA PRO A 175 2.67 32.02 8.14
C PRO A 175 2.32 31.77 9.61
N PRO A 176 1.56 30.69 9.94
CA PRO A 176 1.17 30.42 11.31
C PRO A 176 2.44 30.29 12.17
N PRO A 177 2.43 30.84 13.41
CA PRO A 177 3.60 30.81 14.27
C PRO A 177 4.04 29.36 14.46
N ARG A 178 5.32 29.09 14.20
CA ARG A 178 5.89 27.74 14.20
C ARG A 178 5.60 27.08 15.55
N ALA A 179 4.82 26.00 15.53
CA ALA A 179 4.42 25.30 16.75
C ALA A 179 5.66 24.92 17.58
N SER A 180 5.58 25.08 18.90
CA SER A 180 6.67 24.63 19.78
C SER A 180 6.82 23.11 19.67
N ASP A 181 8.03 22.60 19.88
CA ASP A 181 8.27 21.16 19.75
C ASP A 181 7.45 20.34 20.77
N ALA A 182 7.14 20.93 21.94
CA ALA A 182 6.20 20.37 22.91
C ALA A 182 4.74 20.35 22.38
N THR A 183 4.30 21.40 21.65
CA THR A 183 2.98 21.44 21.00
C THR A 183 2.87 20.38 19.91
N LEU A 184 3.90 20.26 19.06
CA LEU A 184 3.97 19.25 18.01
C LEU A 184 3.95 17.83 18.59
N ALA A 185 4.73 17.59 19.64
CA ALA A 185 4.75 16.31 20.32
C ALA A 185 3.41 15.95 20.96
N ALA A 186 2.74 16.90 21.64
CA ALA A 186 1.41 16.69 22.21
C ALA A 186 0.33 16.40 21.16
N GLN A 187 0.42 17.01 19.97
CA GLN A 187 -0.49 16.75 18.83
C GLN A 187 -0.23 15.39 18.18
N ALA A 188 1.03 14.95 18.09
CA ALA A 188 1.41 13.66 17.52
C ALA A 188 1.13 12.47 18.46
N LEU A 189 1.09 12.68 19.78
CA LEU A 189 1.04 11.62 20.79
C LEU A 189 -0.18 10.68 20.70
N PRO A 190 -1.42 11.13 20.41
CA PRO A 190 -2.56 10.23 20.19
C PRO A 190 -2.37 9.34 18.96
N GLY A 191 -1.80 9.90 17.88
CA GLY A 191 -1.47 9.16 16.66
C GLY A 191 -0.39 8.11 16.88
N LEU A 192 0.67 8.49 17.59
CA LEU A 192 1.74 7.58 17.98
C LEU A 192 1.22 6.44 18.86
N THR A 193 0.37 6.76 19.83
CA THR A 193 -0.21 5.77 20.75
C THR A 193 -1.14 4.79 20.04
N ALA A 194 -1.96 5.27 19.09
CA ALA A 194 -2.81 4.41 18.26
C ALA A 194 -1.99 3.44 17.39
N LEU A 195 -0.85 3.88 16.84
CA LEU A 195 0.04 3.03 16.06
C LEU A 195 0.84 2.05 16.95
N TYR A 196 1.34 2.49 18.11
CA TYR A 196 2.05 1.65 19.06
C TYR A 196 1.20 0.45 19.53
N ARG A 197 -0.11 0.64 19.75
CA ARG A 197 -1.02 -0.45 20.15
C ARG A 197 -1.13 -1.55 19.09
N LEU A 198 -0.94 -1.23 17.80
CA LEU A 198 -0.90 -2.23 16.74
C LEU A 198 0.34 -3.14 16.82
N THR A 199 1.37 -2.82 17.63
CA THR A 199 2.49 -3.75 17.90
C THR A 199 2.03 -5.05 18.56
N GLU A 200 0.79 -5.12 19.08
CA GLU A 200 0.20 -6.38 19.51
C GLU A 200 0.06 -7.40 18.37
N LEU A 201 -0.18 -6.92 17.14
CA LEU A 201 -0.45 -7.70 15.93
C LEU A 201 0.73 -7.66 14.93
N TYR A 202 1.64 -6.71 15.13
CA TYR A 202 2.89 -6.51 14.39
C TYR A 202 4.07 -6.50 15.40
N PRO A 203 4.55 -7.66 15.88
CA PRO A 203 5.48 -7.72 17.00
C PRO A 203 6.81 -7.01 16.72
N SER A 204 7.26 -6.15 17.65
CA SER A 204 8.57 -5.51 17.60
C SER A 204 9.70 -6.55 17.38
N GLY A 205 10.67 -6.24 16.53
CA GLY A 205 11.77 -7.18 16.18
C GLY A 205 11.40 -8.27 15.18
N THR A 206 10.21 -8.21 14.57
CA THR A 206 9.83 -9.02 13.40
C THR A 206 9.68 -8.15 12.16
N ALA A 207 9.81 -8.71 10.96
CA ALA A 207 9.67 -7.95 9.70
C ALA A 207 8.30 -7.23 9.59
N ASP A 208 7.23 -7.83 10.11
CA ASP A 208 5.90 -7.21 10.20
C ASP A 208 5.89 -6.02 11.19
N GLY A 209 6.59 -6.13 12.33
CA GLY A 209 6.78 -5.04 13.29
C GLY A 209 7.62 -3.89 12.73
N ASP A 210 8.65 -4.20 11.95
CA ASP A 210 9.48 -3.20 11.25
C ASP A 210 8.65 -2.44 10.20
N CYS A 211 7.70 -3.10 9.52
CA CYS A 211 6.75 -2.41 8.63
C CYS A 211 5.88 -1.39 9.39
N LEU A 212 5.33 -1.76 10.55
CA LEU A 212 4.54 -0.84 11.37
C LEU A 212 5.36 0.33 11.91
N LEU A 213 6.59 0.09 12.36
CA LEU A 213 7.49 1.13 12.87
C LEU A 213 7.91 2.11 11.76
N HIS A 214 8.29 1.60 10.57
CA HIS A 214 8.56 2.44 9.41
C HIS A 214 7.33 3.26 8.98
N ALA A 215 6.13 2.66 8.99
CA ALA A 215 4.89 3.38 8.72
C ALA A 215 4.62 4.48 9.76
N ALA A 216 4.93 4.26 11.04
CA ALA A 216 4.81 5.28 12.08
C ALA A 216 5.81 6.43 11.89
N HIS A 217 7.10 6.15 11.64
CA HIS A 217 8.10 7.18 11.32
C HIS A 217 7.70 8.02 10.10
N HIS A 218 7.04 7.40 9.12
CA HIS A 218 6.60 8.04 7.89
C HIS A 218 5.29 8.84 8.03
N LEU A 219 4.31 8.34 8.79
CA LEU A 219 3.05 9.04 9.08
C LEU A 219 3.23 10.19 10.07
N LEU A 220 4.16 10.06 11.02
CA LEU A 220 4.49 11.08 12.03
C LEU A 220 5.82 11.77 11.69
N LEU A 221 6.11 11.93 10.39
CA LEU A 221 7.37 12.45 9.90
C LEU A 221 7.81 13.78 10.55
N PRO A 222 6.93 14.78 10.81
CA PRO A 222 7.34 16.01 11.49
C PRO A 222 7.86 15.79 12.92
N LEU A 223 7.30 14.82 13.66
CA LEU A 223 7.83 14.44 14.97
C LEU A 223 9.13 13.65 14.82
N TRP A 224 9.18 12.70 13.88
CA TRP A 224 10.37 11.89 13.63
C TRP A 224 11.59 12.74 13.24
N GLU A 225 11.43 13.70 12.35
CA GLU A 225 12.48 14.65 11.96
C GLU A 225 13.01 15.40 13.21
N ARG A 226 12.12 15.92 14.06
CA ARG A 226 12.52 16.62 15.31
C ARG A 226 13.21 15.73 16.33
N MET A 227 12.91 14.43 16.38
CA MET A 227 13.54 13.48 17.30
C MET A 227 14.82 12.83 16.75
N SER A 228 15.08 12.95 15.43
CA SER A 228 16.17 12.20 14.77
C SER A 228 17.22 13.06 14.07
N ASP A 229 16.95 14.34 13.80
CA ASP A 229 17.91 15.29 13.21
C ASP A 229 19.07 15.61 14.15
N THR A 230 20.27 15.69 13.59
CA THR A 230 21.55 15.59 14.31
C THR A 230 22.03 16.88 14.96
N ALA A 231 21.44 18.03 14.64
CA ALA A 231 21.90 19.32 15.15
C ALA A 231 21.46 19.61 16.60
N SER A 232 20.22 19.24 16.96
CA SER A 232 19.65 19.39 18.31
C SER A 232 18.32 18.61 18.41
N PRO A 233 18.35 17.27 18.53
CA PRO A 233 17.13 16.46 18.58
C PRO A 233 16.31 16.70 19.86
N LEU A 234 14.99 16.65 19.74
CA LEU A 234 14.05 16.67 20.85
C LEU A 234 14.22 15.38 21.69
N PRO A 235 14.64 15.44 22.96
CA PRO A 235 14.80 14.25 23.78
C PRO A 235 13.43 13.66 24.15
N PRO A 236 13.32 12.33 24.30
CA PRO A 236 12.05 11.67 24.65
C PRO A 236 11.40 12.20 25.92
N SER A 237 12.21 12.61 26.91
CA SER A 237 11.78 13.22 28.18
C SER A 237 11.17 14.64 28.05
N ALA A 238 11.24 15.26 26.87
CA ALA A 238 10.56 16.53 26.59
C ALA A 238 9.17 16.33 25.95
N ILE A 239 8.75 15.10 25.68
CA ILE A 239 7.39 14.79 25.22
C ILE A 239 6.47 14.69 26.45
N PRO A 240 5.39 15.48 26.55
CA PRO A 240 4.51 15.51 27.72
C PRO A 240 3.58 14.30 27.75
N CYS A 241 4.15 13.14 28.11
CA CYS A 241 3.42 11.89 28.32
C CYS A 241 2.59 11.96 29.61
N ARG A 242 1.38 11.40 29.56
CA ARG A 242 0.35 11.51 30.61
C ARG A 242 -0.13 10.13 31.08
N THR A 243 0.16 9.07 30.32
CA THR A 243 -0.05 7.68 30.72
C THR A 243 1.21 6.84 30.42
N PRO A 244 1.44 5.71 31.14
CA PRO A 244 2.54 4.79 30.83
C PRO A 244 2.47 4.18 29.42
N THR A 245 1.29 4.19 28.78
CA THR A 245 1.12 3.75 27.39
C THR A 245 1.66 4.78 26.40
N GLU A 246 1.55 6.07 26.71
CA GLU A 246 2.17 7.16 25.91
C GLU A 246 3.70 7.13 26.03
N GLU A 247 4.23 6.94 27.24
CA GLU A 247 5.67 6.77 27.48
C GLU A 247 6.25 5.57 26.69
N ALA A 248 5.56 4.43 26.72
CA ALA A 248 5.96 3.24 25.98
C ALA A 248 5.87 3.43 24.46
N ALA A 249 4.88 4.18 23.98
CA ALA A 249 4.74 4.52 22.56
C ALA A 249 5.89 5.42 22.07
N VAL A 250 6.29 6.41 22.88
CA VAL A 250 7.48 7.24 22.64
C VAL A 250 8.77 6.42 22.67
N ALA A 251 8.94 5.53 23.66
CA ALA A 251 10.09 4.66 23.74
C ALA A 251 10.20 3.75 22.49
N TRP A 252 9.10 3.15 22.04
CA TRP A 252 9.04 2.38 20.79
C TRP A 252 9.39 3.23 19.56
N PHE A 253 8.88 4.46 19.46
CA PHE A 253 9.15 5.35 18.32
C PHE A 253 10.63 5.67 18.14
N THR A 254 11.39 5.79 19.23
CA THR A 254 12.84 6.07 19.16
C THR A 254 13.68 4.90 18.67
N THR A 255 13.13 3.68 18.61
CA THR A 255 13.86 2.52 18.11
C THR A 255 14.17 2.66 16.63
N ARG A 256 15.43 2.41 16.25
CA ARG A 256 15.90 2.45 14.86
C ARG A 256 15.98 1.03 14.30
N VAL A 257 15.11 0.71 13.34
CA VAL A 257 15.27 -0.50 12.52
C VAL A 257 16.62 -0.44 11.82
N LYS A 258 17.37 -1.55 11.79
CA LYS A 258 18.59 -1.63 10.97
C LYS A 258 18.18 -1.55 9.50
N PRO A 259 18.77 -0.67 8.67
CA PRO A 259 18.49 -0.69 7.24
C PRO A 259 18.87 -2.07 6.69
N SER A 260 17.95 -2.69 5.93
CA SER A 260 18.28 -3.89 5.19
C SER A 260 19.47 -3.59 4.27
N PRO A 261 20.47 -4.49 4.16
CA PRO A 261 21.55 -4.29 3.22
C PRO A 261 20.96 -4.18 1.82
N ALA A 262 21.24 -3.08 1.12
CA ALA A 262 20.80 -2.90 -0.26
C ALA A 262 21.28 -4.10 -1.08
N ALA A 263 20.38 -4.71 -1.85
CA ALA A 263 20.74 -5.82 -2.71
C ALA A 263 21.90 -5.38 -3.62
N PRO A 264 23.00 -6.16 -3.72
CA PRO A 264 24.17 -5.74 -4.47
C PRO A 264 23.78 -5.57 -5.94
N VAL A 265 23.69 -4.31 -6.40
CA VAL A 265 23.37 -3.98 -7.79
C VAL A 265 24.32 -4.76 -8.68
N ALA A 266 23.75 -5.64 -9.51
CA ALA A 266 24.53 -6.49 -10.39
C ALA A 266 25.42 -5.59 -11.24
N LYS A 267 26.75 -5.77 -11.13
CA LYS A 267 27.73 -4.89 -11.80
C LYS A 267 27.37 -4.80 -13.28
N CYS A 268 26.90 -3.64 -13.70
CA CYS A 268 26.42 -3.41 -15.04
C CYS A 268 27.50 -3.83 -16.05
N PRO A 269 27.14 -4.49 -17.17
CA PRO A 269 28.10 -4.82 -18.20
C PRO A 269 28.81 -3.55 -18.66
N ALA A 270 30.10 -3.41 -18.31
CA ALA A 270 30.92 -2.33 -18.84
C ALA A 270 30.99 -2.55 -20.36
N HIS A 271 30.47 -1.59 -21.14
CA HIS A 271 30.62 -1.62 -22.58
C HIS A 271 32.12 -1.53 -22.88
N ARG A 272 32.72 -2.63 -23.35
CA ARG A 272 34.19 -2.70 -23.56
C ARG A 272 34.65 -1.88 -24.75
N HIS A 273 33.70 -1.49 -25.60
CA HIS A 273 33.89 -0.78 -26.86
C HIS A 273 32.74 0.23 -27.02
N TRP A 274 33.07 1.41 -27.53
CA TRP A 274 32.11 2.42 -27.96
C TRP A 274 32.31 2.68 -29.47
N PRO A 275 31.25 2.65 -30.32
CA PRO A 275 29.88 2.26 -29.97
C PRO A 275 29.77 0.76 -29.60
N PRO A 276 28.68 0.35 -28.93
CA PRO A 276 28.31 -1.05 -28.83
C PRO A 276 28.15 -1.66 -30.23
N PRO A 277 28.71 -2.86 -30.49
CA PRO A 277 28.80 -3.38 -31.85
C PRO A 277 27.46 -3.90 -32.39
N ASP A 278 26.62 -4.44 -31.51
CA ASP A 278 25.42 -5.21 -31.84
C ASP A 278 24.13 -4.37 -31.80
N ALA A 279 24.21 -3.13 -31.32
CA ALA A 279 23.14 -2.14 -31.42
C ALA A 279 23.00 -1.68 -32.88
N GLN A 280 21.78 -1.41 -33.36
CA GLN A 280 21.57 -1.05 -34.77
C GLN A 280 22.10 0.35 -35.16
N ALA A 281 22.34 0.54 -36.45
CA ALA A 281 23.05 1.69 -37.03
C ALA A 281 22.35 3.05 -36.82
N GLY A 282 23.13 4.08 -36.46
CA GLY A 282 22.65 5.46 -36.33
C GLY A 282 21.89 5.80 -35.04
N ILE A 283 21.69 4.83 -34.15
CA ILE A 283 20.94 5.00 -32.89
C ILE A 283 21.78 5.79 -31.87
N VAL A 284 22.67 5.12 -31.12
CA VAL A 284 23.48 5.78 -30.07
C VAL A 284 24.70 6.52 -30.62
N LYS A 285 25.16 6.16 -31.82
CA LYS A 285 26.33 6.71 -32.51
C LYS A 285 25.92 7.23 -33.89
N ALA A 286 26.45 8.38 -34.29
CA ALA A 286 26.21 8.94 -35.61
C ALA A 286 26.75 8.04 -36.74
N LEU A 287 26.13 8.12 -37.91
CA LEU A 287 26.63 7.46 -39.14
C LEU A 287 27.83 8.25 -39.70
N PRO A 288 28.78 7.61 -40.39
CA PRO A 288 30.03 8.25 -40.81
C PRO A 288 29.85 9.33 -41.90
N ALA A 289 28.69 9.38 -42.55
CA ALA A 289 28.24 10.52 -43.34
C ALA A 289 26.75 10.82 -43.06
N THR A 290 26.36 12.08 -43.14
CA THR A 290 24.99 12.54 -42.83
C THR A 290 23.97 12.01 -43.84
N PRO A 291 22.94 11.25 -43.43
CA PRO A 291 21.85 10.88 -44.33
C PRO A 291 21.04 12.10 -44.76
N THR A 292 20.97 12.32 -46.07
CA THR A 292 20.15 13.36 -46.71
C THR A 292 18.78 12.81 -47.13
N HIS A 293 18.72 11.53 -47.50
CA HIS A 293 17.53 10.84 -47.98
C HIS A 293 17.33 9.48 -47.28
N GLY A 294 16.11 8.94 -47.37
CA GLY A 294 15.78 7.62 -46.86
C GLY A 294 14.32 7.24 -47.06
N ALA A 295 13.91 6.15 -46.44
CA ALA A 295 12.50 5.73 -46.34
C ALA A 295 12.27 4.83 -45.12
N LEU A 296 11.02 4.79 -44.63
CA LEU A 296 10.50 3.70 -43.81
C LEU A 296 9.60 2.81 -44.68
N LEU A 297 9.89 1.51 -44.73
CA LEU A 297 9.09 0.49 -45.41
C LEU A 297 8.23 -0.22 -44.37
N LEU A 298 6.91 -0.07 -44.44
CA LEU A 298 5.97 -0.78 -43.56
C LEU A 298 5.68 -2.15 -44.19
N ILE A 299 5.92 -3.25 -43.47
CA ILE A 299 5.92 -4.61 -44.05
C ILE A 299 4.97 -5.55 -43.31
N GLU A 300 4.20 -6.31 -44.09
CA GLU A 300 3.38 -7.44 -43.64
C GLU A 300 4.09 -8.77 -43.90
N CYS A 301 3.69 -9.81 -43.17
CA CYS A 301 4.17 -11.19 -43.31
C CYS A 301 3.00 -12.16 -43.09
N ASP A 302 2.77 -13.07 -44.03
CA ASP A 302 1.65 -14.00 -44.03
C ASP A 302 1.79 -15.07 -42.93
N ASP A 303 3.02 -15.50 -42.61
CA ASP A 303 3.32 -16.44 -41.54
C ASP A 303 4.62 -16.11 -40.77
N ALA A 304 4.97 -16.96 -39.80
CA ALA A 304 6.17 -16.82 -38.99
C ALA A 304 7.46 -17.12 -39.81
N ASN A 305 7.39 -18.02 -40.79
CA ASN A 305 8.52 -18.39 -41.64
C ASN A 305 8.92 -17.27 -42.62
N ALA A 306 7.98 -16.43 -43.04
CA ALA A 306 8.25 -15.21 -43.81
C ALA A 306 9.11 -14.23 -43.00
N ILE A 307 8.78 -14.01 -41.73
CA ILE A 307 9.60 -13.18 -40.83
C ILE A 307 10.99 -13.79 -40.65
N ALA A 308 11.08 -15.08 -40.32
CA ALA A 308 12.35 -15.77 -40.10
C ALA A 308 13.27 -15.76 -41.34
N ARG A 309 12.69 -15.78 -42.56
CA ARG A 309 13.45 -15.64 -43.81
C ARG A 309 13.87 -14.19 -44.07
N LEU A 310 13.00 -13.20 -43.81
CA LEU A 310 13.30 -11.78 -44.04
C LEU A 310 14.44 -11.29 -43.13
N VAL A 311 14.43 -11.68 -41.86
CA VAL A 311 15.52 -11.37 -40.92
C VAL A 311 16.87 -11.90 -41.44
N ARG A 312 16.91 -13.12 -41.99
CA ARG A 312 18.13 -13.73 -42.52
C ARG A 312 18.57 -13.09 -43.85
N GLN A 313 17.64 -12.62 -44.67
CA GLN A 313 17.94 -11.96 -45.96
C GLN A 313 18.56 -10.57 -45.79
N LEU A 314 18.30 -9.88 -44.68
CA LEU A 314 18.91 -8.58 -44.38
C LEU A 314 20.37 -8.67 -43.88
N ASP A 315 20.89 -9.88 -43.61
CA ASP A 315 22.14 -10.16 -42.89
C ASP A 315 22.32 -9.29 -41.63
N PRO A 316 21.88 -9.79 -40.45
CA PRO A 316 21.99 -9.06 -39.19
C PRO A 316 23.40 -8.49 -38.90
N ALA A 317 24.47 -9.16 -39.34
CA ALA A 317 25.84 -8.67 -39.13
C ALA A 317 26.14 -7.32 -39.82
N THR A 318 25.37 -6.96 -40.87
CA THR A 318 25.49 -5.68 -41.57
C THR A 318 24.72 -4.53 -40.90
N LEU A 319 23.77 -4.83 -40.02
CA LEU A 319 22.88 -3.84 -39.38
C LEU A 319 23.51 -3.20 -38.12
N GLY A 320 24.56 -3.82 -37.57
CA GLY A 320 25.23 -3.37 -36.35
C GLY A 320 25.97 -2.05 -36.52
N ALA A 321 25.96 -1.21 -35.48
CA ALA A 321 26.53 0.14 -35.48
C ALA A 321 28.02 0.15 -35.80
N ARG A 322 28.76 -0.91 -35.46
CA ARG A 322 30.18 -1.07 -35.83
C ARG A 322 30.37 -1.35 -37.33
N ALA A 323 29.51 -2.16 -37.94
CA ALA A 323 29.56 -2.44 -39.39
C ALA A 323 29.24 -1.17 -40.19
N ALA A 324 28.24 -0.40 -39.76
CA ALA A 324 27.82 0.84 -40.40
C ALA A 324 28.89 1.96 -40.43
N GLN A 325 29.92 1.92 -39.56
CA GLN A 325 31.06 2.85 -39.63
C GLN A 325 32.04 2.52 -40.77
N ALA A 326 31.98 1.31 -41.35
CA ALA A 326 32.95 0.84 -42.35
C ALA A 326 32.62 1.23 -43.80
N HIS A 327 31.46 1.84 -44.06
CA HIS A 327 31.02 2.22 -45.41
C HIS A 327 30.14 3.49 -45.41
N ALA A 328 30.08 4.18 -46.56
CA ALA A 328 29.32 5.42 -46.75
C ALA A 328 27.81 5.20 -47.06
N GLY A 329 27.23 4.12 -46.55
CA GLY A 329 25.86 3.71 -46.85
C GLY A 329 25.73 2.84 -48.12
N PRO A 330 24.50 2.61 -48.62
CA PRO A 330 23.24 2.88 -47.94
C PRO A 330 23.12 2.03 -46.66
N TRP A 331 22.61 2.60 -45.57
CA TRP A 331 22.44 1.88 -44.30
C TRP A 331 21.01 1.36 -44.15
N ARG A 332 20.84 0.30 -43.36
CA ARG A 332 19.56 -0.37 -43.12
C ARG A 332 19.38 -0.63 -41.62
N ASN A 333 18.15 -0.48 -41.14
CA ASN A 333 17.72 -0.89 -39.79
C ASN A 333 16.39 -1.67 -39.89
N LEU A 334 16.09 -2.52 -38.91
CA LEU A 334 14.92 -3.41 -38.86
C LEU A 334 14.25 -3.36 -37.48
N PHE A 335 12.96 -3.00 -37.46
CA PHE A 335 12.15 -2.81 -36.25
C PHE A 335 10.90 -3.68 -36.27
N PHE A 336 10.34 -4.02 -35.11
CA PHE A 336 9.17 -4.90 -34.96
C PHE A 336 8.02 -4.24 -34.21
N THR A 337 6.79 -4.45 -34.67
CA THR A 337 5.59 -4.20 -33.86
C THR A 337 5.32 -5.39 -32.94
N LEU A 338 4.47 -5.21 -31.92
CA LEU A 338 3.97 -6.33 -31.12
C LEU A 338 3.29 -7.41 -31.98
N ALA A 339 2.56 -7.00 -33.02
CA ALA A 339 1.93 -7.93 -33.97
C ALA A 339 3.00 -8.78 -34.67
N GLY A 340 4.12 -8.18 -35.08
CA GLY A 340 5.26 -8.91 -35.64
C GLY A 340 5.93 -9.87 -34.66
N LEU A 341 6.15 -9.48 -33.41
CA LEU A 341 6.74 -10.38 -32.41
C LEU A 341 5.82 -11.56 -32.07
N LYS A 342 4.51 -11.33 -31.97
CA LYS A 342 3.49 -12.40 -31.81
C LYS A 342 3.42 -13.29 -33.06
N LYS A 343 3.47 -12.72 -34.27
CA LYS A 343 3.53 -13.47 -35.54
C LYS A 343 4.80 -14.32 -35.65
N ALA A 344 5.93 -13.81 -35.15
CA ALA A 344 7.20 -14.51 -35.01
C ALA A 344 7.28 -15.44 -33.79
N ARG A 345 6.16 -15.64 -33.08
CA ARG A 345 6.00 -16.57 -31.94
C ARG A 345 7.05 -16.37 -30.82
N VAL A 346 7.49 -15.12 -30.59
CA VAL A 346 8.34 -14.80 -29.44
C VAL A 346 7.64 -15.29 -28.16
N PRO A 347 8.29 -16.14 -27.32
CA PRO A 347 7.64 -16.79 -26.20
C PRO A 347 6.91 -15.82 -25.27
N ASP A 348 5.73 -16.23 -24.76
CA ASP A 348 4.92 -15.43 -23.84
C ASP A 348 5.72 -14.95 -22.61
N GLY A 349 6.68 -15.74 -22.14
CA GLY A 349 7.58 -15.36 -21.05
C GLY A 349 8.57 -14.23 -21.38
N LEU A 350 8.96 -14.06 -22.64
CA LEU A 350 9.74 -12.90 -23.10
C LEU A 350 8.83 -11.71 -23.42
N LEU A 351 7.64 -11.95 -23.97
CA LEU A 351 6.65 -10.88 -24.18
C LEU A 351 6.18 -10.28 -22.85
N ALA A 352 6.05 -11.09 -21.78
CA ALA A 352 5.74 -10.64 -20.42
C ALA A 352 6.87 -9.82 -19.75
N CYS A 353 8.06 -9.75 -20.36
CA CYS A 353 9.15 -8.86 -19.94
C CYS A 353 9.22 -7.55 -20.75
N MET A 354 8.35 -7.35 -21.75
CA MET A 354 8.25 -6.09 -22.47
C MET A 354 7.53 -5.02 -21.64
N PRO A 355 7.83 -3.72 -21.84
CA PRO A 355 7.08 -2.61 -21.25
C PRO A 355 5.60 -2.65 -21.64
N ALA A 356 4.71 -2.34 -20.68
CA ALA A 356 3.26 -2.48 -20.85
C ALA A 356 2.72 -1.56 -21.96
N GLU A 357 3.27 -0.36 -22.10
CA GLU A 357 2.92 0.61 -23.14
C GLU A 357 3.29 0.13 -24.56
N PHE A 358 4.32 -0.70 -24.72
CA PHE A 358 4.61 -1.39 -25.98
C PHE A 358 3.66 -2.57 -26.23
N LEU A 359 3.19 -3.24 -25.17
CA LEU A 359 2.18 -4.31 -25.24
C LEU A 359 0.76 -3.76 -25.54
N GLU A 360 0.46 -2.54 -25.12
CA GLU A 360 -0.79 -1.81 -25.38
C GLU A 360 -0.77 -1.12 -26.77
N GLY A 361 0.35 -0.49 -27.14
CA GLY A 361 0.54 0.20 -28.41
C GLY A 361 -0.01 1.64 -28.45
N MET A 362 0.60 2.50 -29.27
CA MET A 362 0.36 3.95 -29.27
C MET A 362 -1.12 4.36 -29.41
N GLU A 363 -1.91 3.63 -30.21
CA GLU A 363 -3.34 3.90 -30.40
C GLU A 363 -4.13 3.79 -29.07
N ALA A 364 -3.81 2.80 -28.23
CA ALA A 364 -4.42 2.65 -26.90
C ALA A 364 -3.91 3.70 -25.90
N ARG A 365 -2.67 4.18 -26.08
CA ARG A 365 -2.01 5.18 -25.23
C ARG A 365 -2.38 6.63 -25.54
N ALA A 366 -3.19 6.89 -26.58
CA ALA A 366 -3.58 8.22 -27.03
C ALA A 366 -4.02 9.16 -25.87
N ALA A 367 -4.79 8.65 -24.90
CA ALA A 367 -5.23 9.41 -23.74
C ALA A 367 -4.12 9.80 -22.74
N VAL A 368 -3.00 9.08 -22.69
CA VAL A 368 -1.77 9.44 -21.92
C VAL A 368 -0.96 10.49 -22.69
N LEU A 369 -0.86 10.32 -24.01
CA LEU A 369 -0.12 11.21 -24.92
C LEU A 369 -0.79 12.57 -25.11
N GLY A 370 -2.09 12.66 -24.81
CA GLY A 370 -2.92 13.84 -25.12
C GLY A 370 -3.34 13.93 -26.58
N ASP A 371 -3.26 12.81 -27.31
CA ASP A 371 -3.76 12.66 -28.69
C ASP A 371 -5.30 12.59 -28.66
N LEU A 372 -5.90 13.76 -28.50
CA LEU A 372 -7.34 13.96 -28.32
C LEU A 372 -7.94 14.70 -29.52
N GLU A 373 -9.28 14.61 -29.66
CA GLU A 373 -10.04 15.34 -30.67
C GLU A 373 -9.46 15.10 -32.08
N ALA A 374 -9.00 16.13 -32.79
CA ALA A 374 -8.49 16.00 -34.16
C ALA A 374 -7.23 15.12 -34.31
N ASP A 375 -6.44 14.92 -33.24
CA ASP A 375 -5.22 14.09 -33.26
C ASP A 375 -5.45 12.67 -32.71
N HIS A 376 -6.68 12.33 -32.32
CA HIS A 376 -7.06 11.01 -31.80
C HIS A 376 -6.99 9.92 -32.90
N PRO A 377 -6.62 8.66 -32.59
CA PRO A 377 -6.43 7.59 -33.58
C PRO A 377 -7.58 7.34 -34.57
N GLN A 378 -8.83 7.63 -34.19
CA GLN A 378 -9.99 7.52 -35.08
C GLN A 378 -10.02 8.56 -36.23
N HIS A 379 -9.16 9.58 -36.17
CA HIS A 379 -9.03 10.64 -37.17
C HIS A 379 -7.67 10.63 -37.89
N TRP A 380 -6.80 9.66 -37.57
CA TRP A 380 -5.51 9.48 -38.24
C TRP A 380 -5.69 9.23 -39.74
N THR A 381 -4.94 9.94 -40.57
CA THR A 381 -4.97 9.82 -42.04
C THR A 381 -4.51 8.45 -42.52
N LEU A 382 -3.68 7.78 -41.70
CA LEU A 382 -2.99 6.51 -41.95
C LEU A 382 -2.03 6.52 -43.17
N PRO A 383 -1.04 5.61 -43.23
CA PRO A 383 -0.17 5.48 -44.39
C PRO A 383 -0.94 5.05 -45.65
N GLU A 384 -0.57 5.60 -46.80
CA GLU A 384 -1.10 5.16 -48.10
C GLU A 384 -0.40 3.89 -48.60
N ARG A 385 -1.15 3.00 -49.26
CA ARG A 385 -0.57 1.90 -50.03
C ARG A 385 -0.04 2.39 -51.37
N ASN A 386 1.16 2.97 -51.32
CA ASN A 386 1.85 3.66 -52.42
C ASN A 386 3.00 2.83 -53.05
N TRP A 387 2.95 1.50 -52.96
CA TRP A 387 3.96 0.61 -53.54
C TRP A 387 3.35 -0.70 -54.08
N PRO A 388 3.82 -1.24 -55.23
CA PRO A 388 4.80 -0.64 -56.14
C PRO A 388 4.30 0.64 -56.83
N LEU A 389 5.22 1.47 -57.32
CA LEU A 389 4.94 2.79 -57.90
C LEU A 389 3.99 2.75 -59.11
N ASP A 390 3.92 1.61 -59.81
CA ASP A 390 3.24 1.45 -61.09
C ASP A 390 1.71 1.26 -60.94
N GLY A 391 1.18 1.27 -59.71
CA GLY A 391 -0.23 1.02 -59.36
C GLY A 391 -1.22 2.15 -59.67
N ALA A 392 -1.08 2.85 -60.79
CA ALA A 392 -1.90 4.00 -61.15
C ALA A 392 -3.33 3.60 -61.58
N GLY A 393 -4.36 4.03 -60.84
CA GLY A 393 -5.76 3.98 -61.29
C GLY A 393 -6.84 3.77 -60.23
N ALA A 394 -6.48 3.38 -59.00
CA ALA A 394 -7.43 3.20 -57.89
C ALA A 394 -7.16 4.18 -56.74
N THR A 395 -8.18 4.51 -55.96
CA THR A 395 -8.06 5.34 -54.75
C THR A 395 -7.08 4.68 -53.76
N PRO A 396 -6.02 5.38 -53.28
CA PRO A 396 -4.96 4.74 -52.51
C PRO A 396 -5.47 4.21 -51.16
N ALA A 397 -5.62 2.89 -51.08
CA ALA A 397 -6.07 2.19 -49.88
C ALA A 397 -5.16 2.50 -48.68
N ARG A 398 -5.75 2.71 -47.51
CA ARG A 398 -5.01 3.01 -46.27
C ARG A 398 -4.51 1.75 -45.58
N VAL A 399 -3.32 1.84 -45.01
CA VAL A 399 -2.69 0.77 -44.23
C VAL A 399 -3.13 0.88 -42.77
N ALA A 400 -3.93 -0.09 -42.30
CA ALA A 400 -4.21 -0.24 -40.87
C ALA A 400 -2.92 -0.63 -40.14
N LEU A 401 -2.50 0.14 -39.13
CA LEU A 401 -1.20 -0.05 -38.46
C LEU A 401 -1.04 -1.44 -37.82
N ALA A 402 -2.14 -2.05 -37.37
CA ALA A 402 -2.16 -3.41 -36.84
C ALA A 402 -1.76 -4.51 -37.86
N SER A 403 -1.76 -4.22 -39.17
CA SER A 403 -1.26 -5.12 -40.22
C SER A 403 0.26 -5.03 -40.45
N VAL A 404 0.92 -4.00 -39.90
CA VAL A 404 2.37 -3.85 -39.97
C VAL A 404 3.00 -4.79 -38.94
N HIS A 405 3.76 -5.78 -39.38
CA HIS A 405 4.51 -6.66 -38.49
C HIS A 405 5.90 -6.09 -38.19
N LEU A 406 6.53 -5.49 -39.18
CA LEU A 406 7.89 -4.97 -39.07
C LEU A 406 8.08 -3.75 -39.98
N VAL A 407 9.10 -2.95 -39.65
CA VAL A 407 9.46 -1.73 -40.37
C VAL A 407 10.94 -1.81 -40.73
N VAL A 408 11.27 -1.64 -42.01
CA VAL A 408 12.66 -1.52 -42.47
C VAL A 408 12.93 -0.05 -42.77
N GLN A 409 13.95 0.52 -42.14
CA GLN A 409 14.46 1.85 -42.48
C GLN A 409 15.63 1.72 -43.45
N ILE A 410 15.64 2.53 -44.50
CA ILE A 410 16.78 2.68 -45.43
C ILE A 410 17.24 4.14 -45.39
N LEU A 411 18.55 4.36 -45.32
CA LEU A 411 19.18 5.70 -45.25
C LEU A 411 20.29 5.84 -46.30
N VAL A 412 20.33 7.00 -46.96
CA VAL A 412 21.26 7.33 -48.06
C VAL A 412 21.89 8.70 -47.81
N ALA A 413 23.22 8.78 -47.98
CA ALA A 413 23.96 10.03 -48.01
C ALA A 413 24.23 10.44 -49.47
N ASP A 414 23.28 11.15 -50.08
CA ASP A 414 23.47 11.80 -51.39
C ASP A 414 23.87 13.27 -51.18
N THR A 415 25.03 13.66 -51.73
CA THR A 415 25.57 15.02 -51.71
C THR A 415 25.44 15.75 -53.06
N ALA A 416 25.07 15.05 -54.14
CA ALA A 416 24.89 15.62 -55.47
C ALA A 416 23.51 16.29 -55.63
N ALA A 417 22.47 15.73 -55.00
CA ALA A 417 21.11 16.29 -55.00
C ALA A 417 20.58 16.50 -53.57
N PRO A 418 21.04 17.53 -52.84
CA PRO A 418 20.76 17.71 -51.40
C PRO A 418 19.37 18.29 -51.05
N GLY A 419 18.50 18.54 -52.04
CA GLY A 419 17.13 19.06 -51.83
C GLY A 419 16.06 17.97 -51.89
N TRP A 420 14.83 18.28 -51.45
CA TRP A 420 13.71 17.33 -51.48
C TRP A 420 13.44 16.79 -52.90
N GLN A 421 13.21 15.48 -52.99
CA GLN A 421 12.72 14.80 -54.17
C GLN A 421 11.45 14.01 -53.81
N ALA A 422 10.46 14.00 -54.69
CA ALA A 422 9.29 13.12 -54.54
C ALA A 422 9.71 11.65 -54.74
N LEU A 423 8.96 10.71 -54.15
CA LEU A 423 9.25 9.28 -54.30
C LEU A 423 8.87 8.80 -55.72
N ASN A 424 9.83 8.86 -56.64
CA ASN A 424 9.71 8.42 -58.02
C ASN A 424 10.85 7.44 -58.39
N THR A 425 11.16 7.26 -59.68
CA THR A 425 12.30 6.46 -60.16
C THR A 425 13.67 7.01 -59.79
N ASP A 426 13.77 8.32 -59.57
CA ASP A 426 15.03 9.08 -59.54
C ASP A 426 15.46 9.40 -58.10
N HIS A 427 14.51 9.37 -57.16
CA HIS A 427 14.72 9.54 -55.73
C HIS A 427 15.87 8.66 -55.19
N PRO A 428 16.85 9.17 -54.42
CA PRO A 428 18.09 8.45 -54.10
C PRO A 428 17.90 7.11 -53.36
N ALA A 429 16.80 6.94 -52.63
CA ALA A 429 16.48 5.66 -51.97
C ALA A 429 15.76 4.64 -52.87
N CYS A 430 15.29 5.01 -54.07
CA CYS A 430 14.46 4.15 -54.92
C CYS A 430 15.18 2.86 -55.36
N THR A 431 16.43 2.97 -55.82
CA THR A 431 17.26 1.79 -56.17
C THR A 431 17.50 0.88 -54.95
N PRO A 432 17.98 1.37 -53.79
CA PRO A 432 18.04 0.58 -52.56
C PRO A 432 16.72 -0.12 -52.13
N ILE A 433 15.56 0.50 -52.36
CA ILE A 433 14.24 -0.10 -52.08
C ILE A 433 13.92 -1.21 -53.07
N LYS A 434 14.09 -0.97 -54.37
CA LYS A 434 13.86 -1.97 -55.43
C LYS A 434 14.81 -3.17 -55.30
N ASP A 435 16.05 -2.95 -54.88
CA ASP A 435 17.01 -4.03 -54.64
C ASP A 435 16.74 -4.84 -53.37
N PHE A 436 16.09 -4.23 -52.37
CA PHE A 436 15.53 -4.96 -51.23
C PHE A 436 14.28 -5.76 -51.63
N GLU A 437 13.35 -5.16 -52.39
CA GLU A 437 12.12 -5.81 -52.87
C GLU A 437 12.40 -7.07 -53.71
N LYS A 438 13.35 -7.01 -54.65
CA LYS A 438 13.80 -8.17 -55.46
C LYS A 438 14.25 -9.37 -54.63
N GLN A 439 14.62 -9.15 -53.38
CA GLN A 439 15.15 -10.16 -52.47
C GLN A 439 14.14 -10.60 -51.40
N MET A 440 12.95 -9.99 -51.33
CA MET A 440 11.97 -10.32 -50.29
C MET A 440 11.48 -11.78 -50.40
N PRO A 441 11.36 -12.51 -49.27
CA PRO A 441 10.94 -13.90 -49.26
C PRO A 441 9.44 -14.06 -49.57
N PRO A 442 9.03 -15.16 -50.22
CA PRO A 442 7.60 -15.45 -50.45
C PRO A 442 6.79 -15.42 -49.15
N GLY A 443 5.75 -14.59 -49.13
CA GLY A 443 4.90 -14.37 -47.94
C GLY A 443 5.27 -13.13 -47.12
N ALA A 444 6.20 -12.28 -47.57
CA ALA A 444 6.39 -10.93 -47.05
C ALA A 444 6.03 -9.89 -48.13
N ARG A 445 5.48 -8.73 -47.75
CA ARG A 445 5.12 -7.65 -48.71
C ARG A 445 5.26 -6.25 -48.10
N ILE A 446 5.72 -5.30 -48.92
CA ILE A 446 5.67 -3.86 -48.58
C ILE A 446 4.21 -3.40 -48.66
N LEU A 447 3.73 -2.79 -47.59
CA LEU A 447 2.42 -2.14 -47.51
C LEU A 447 2.48 -0.65 -47.84
N SER A 448 3.55 0.04 -47.45
CA SER A 448 3.73 1.47 -47.68
C SER A 448 5.21 1.86 -47.62
N VAL A 449 5.59 2.88 -48.39
CA VAL A 449 6.90 3.51 -48.37
C VAL A 449 6.73 4.97 -47.94
N GLN A 450 7.28 5.32 -46.79
CA GLN A 450 7.24 6.68 -46.24
C GLN A 450 8.61 7.35 -46.48
N PRO A 451 8.74 8.24 -47.49
CA PRO A 451 10.02 8.87 -47.83
C PRO A 451 10.49 9.82 -46.72
N LEU A 452 11.81 9.88 -46.54
CA LEU A 452 12.49 10.71 -45.54
C LEU A 452 13.52 11.61 -46.22
N HIS A 453 13.59 12.87 -45.79
CA HIS A 453 14.54 13.86 -46.27
C HIS A 453 15.08 14.72 -45.11
N ARG A 454 16.27 15.30 -45.26
CA ARG A 454 16.85 16.26 -44.30
C ARG A 454 17.07 17.59 -45.02
N ASN A 455 16.20 18.58 -44.79
CA ASN A 455 16.44 19.93 -45.27
C ASN A 455 17.73 20.45 -44.63
N ILE A 456 18.79 20.70 -45.42
CA ILE A 456 20.07 21.23 -44.95
C ILE A 456 20.21 22.68 -45.48
N ASP A 457 20.54 23.62 -44.59
CA ASP A 457 20.79 25.01 -44.96
C ASP A 457 22.21 25.22 -45.52
N ALA A 458 22.47 26.41 -46.08
CA ALA A 458 23.78 26.77 -46.65
C ALA A 458 24.95 26.77 -45.64
N HIS A 459 24.68 26.55 -44.35
CA HIS A 459 25.67 26.42 -43.27
C HIS A 459 25.78 24.98 -42.75
N GLY A 460 25.18 24.00 -43.45
CA GLY A 460 25.18 22.59 -43.07
C GLY A 460 24.19 22.21 -41.95
N ARG A 461 23.33 23.13 -41.49
CA ARG A 461 22.39 22.85 -40.39
C ARG A 461 21.10 22.23 -40.90
N ALA A 462 20.60 21.22 -40.19
CA ALA A 462 19.27 20.67 -40.44
C ALA A 462 18.18 21.67 -40.02
N ARG A 463 17.14 21.86 -40.84
CA ARG A 463 15.96 22.68 -40.52
C ARG A 463 14.66 21.91 -40.67
N GLU A 464 13.69 22.22 -39.82
CA GLU A 464 12.30 21.78 -39.98
C GLU A 464 11.50 22.81 -40.81
N HIS A 465 10.23 22.53 -41.14
CA HIS A 465 9.48 23.31 -42.14
C HIS A 465 9.01 24.71 -41.68
N PHE A 466 9.03 25.02 -40.39
CA PHE A 466 8.86 26.39 -39.88
C PHE A 466 10.17 27.21 -39.92
N GLY A 467 11.27 26.61 -40.38
CA GLY A 467 12.56 27.25 -40.64
C GLY A 467 13.53 27.27 -39.46
N PHE A 468 13.21 26.67 -38.31
CA PHE A 468 14.09 26.57 -37.15
C PHE A 468 15.15 25.48 -37.35
N ALA A 469 16.34 25.69 -36.78
CA ALA A 469 17.40 24.68 -36.74
C ALA A 469 17.08 23.57 -35.72
N ASP A 470 17.09 22.31 -36.15
CA ASP A 470 16.86 21.12 -35.30
C ASP A 470 18.10 20.20 -35.25
N GLY A 471 18.04 19.17 -34.42
CA GLY A 471 19.15 18.27 -34.05
C GLY A 471 19.99 18.79 -32.89
N LEU A 472 19.96 20.10 -32.64
CA LEU A 472 20.82 20.84 -31.68
C LEU A 472 20.87 20.25 -30.28
N SER A 473 19.70 19.94 -29.70
CA SER A 473 19.60 19.28 -28.40
C SER A 473 19.27 17.80 -28.58
N ASN A 474 20.33 17.00 -28.53
CA ASN A 474 20.32 15.57 -28.27
C ASN A 474 21.34 15.31 -27.14
N PRO A 475 21.10 14.35 -26.23
CA PRO A 475 22.13 13.90 -25.31
C PRO A 475 23.25 13.16 -26.09
N VAL A 476 24.49 13.27 -25.64
CA VAL A 476 25.70 12.76 -26.36
C VAL A 476 26.64 12.03 -25.39
N HIS A 477 27.16 10.88 -25.81
CA HIS A 477 28.18 10.12 -25.06
C HIS A 477 29.43 10.98 -24.80
N PRO A 478 30.08 10.91 -23.62
CA PRO A 478 31.25 11.73 -23.29
C PRO A 478 32.35 11.72 -24.36
N ASP A 479 32.72 10.54 -24.86
CA ASP A 479 33.77 10.35 -25.89
C ASP A 479 33.42 10.95 -27.27
N ASP A 480 32.14 11.28 -27.50
CA ASP A 480 31.61 11.83 -28.75
C ASP A 480 31.42 13.36 -28.69
N ARG A 481 31.64 14.00 -27.53
CA ARG A 481 31.46 15.44 -27.37
C ARG A 481 32.60 16.22 -28.07
N PRO A 482 32.31 17.32 -28.81
CA PRO A 482 33.34 18.14 -29.44
C PRO A 482 34.36 18.67 -28.41
N ALA A 483 35.66 18.63 -28.77
CA ALA A 483 36.73 19.12 -27.90
C ALA A 483 36.51 20.61 -27.53
N GLY A 484 36.61 20.93 -26.24
CA GLY A 484 36.33 22.27 -25.72
C GLY A 484 34.86 22.56 -25.38
N SER A 485 33.94 21.59 -25.58
CA SER A 485 32.57 21.71 -25.06
C SER A 485 32.56 21.86 -23.53
N PRO A 486 31.68 22.69 -22.95
CA PRO A 486 31.51 22.76 -21.49
C PRO A 486 31.22 21.40 -20.87
N ALA A 487 31.71 21.18 -19.64
CA ALA A 487 31.37 19.99 -18.88
C ALA A 487 29.87 20.00 -18.55
N ALA A 488 29.19 18.89 -18.84
CA ALA A 488 27.78 18.71 -18.49
C ALA A 488 27.57 18.83 -16.97
N GLY A 489 26.61 19.68 -16.58
CA GLY A 489 26.09 19.69 -15.22
C GLY A 489 25.33 18.39 -14.90
N ALA A 490 24.90 18.23 -13.65
CA ALA A 490 24.16 17.04 -13.20
C ALA A 490 22.90 16.74 -14.02
N TRP A 491 22.35 17.76 -14.71
CA TRP A 491 21.19 17.69 -15.59
C TRP A 491 21.45 17.09 -16.99
N ASP A 492 22.71 16.99 -17.45
CA ASP A 492 23.10 16.27 -18.69
C ASP A 492 24.05 15.11 -18.39
N ARG A 493 23.71 14.37 -17.31
CA ARG A 493 24.25 13.04 -17.03
C ARG A 493 23.84 12.09 -18.16
N TRP A 494 24.78 11.24 -18.58
CA TRP A 494 24.57 10.21 -19.60
C TRP A 494 24.73 8.82 -18.97
N ALA A 495 23.68 7.99 -19.01
CA ALA A 495 23.76 6.55 -18.74
C ALA A 495 23.31 5.77 -19.98
N LEU A 496 24.04 4.70 -20.34
CA LEU A 496 23.73 3.94 -21.55
C LEU A 496 22.38 3.21 -21.45
N GLY A 497 21.98 2.80 -20.24
CA GLY A 497 20.69 2.17 -19.95
C GLY A 497 19.47 3.07 -20.13
N ASP A 498 19.64 4.39 -20.31
CA ASP A 498 18.55 5.29 -20.71
C ASP A 498 18.18 5.11 -22.20
N TYR A 499 19.06 4.49 -22.99
CA TYR A 499 18.95 4.44 -24.45
C TYR A 499 19.00 3.01 -25.01
N LEU A 500 19.72 2.08 -24.38
CA LEU A 500 19.83 0.67 -24.75
C LEU A 500 19.53 -0.24 -23.55
N LEU A 501 18.79 -1.31 -23.79
CA LEU A 501 18.46 -2.33 -22.82
C LEU A 501 19.71 -3.17 -22.47
N GLY A 502 19.72 -3.74 -21.26
CA GLY A 502 20.83 -4.55 -20.74
C GLY A 502 21.98 -3.75 -20.11
N TYR A 503 21.86 -2.42 -19.99
CA TYR A 503 22.80 -1.54 -19.30
C TYR A 503 22.16 -0.81 -18.12
N GLY A 504 22.98 -0.33 -17.18
CA GLY A 504 22.51 0.51 -16.07
C GLY A 504 22.01 1.87 -16.57
N ASN A 505 20.86 2.28 -16.06
CA ASN A 505 20.17 3.52 -16.42
C ASN A 505 20.30 4.57 -15.30
N SER A 506 19.80 5.79 -15.54
CA SER A 506 19.83 6.89 -14.57
C SER A 506 18.87 6.70 -13.37
N HIS A 507 18.09 5.61 -13.34
CA HIS A 507 17.23 5.20 -12.22
C HIS A 507 17.86 4.10 -11.33
N ASP A 508 19.08 3.66 -11.61
CA ASP A 508 19.77 2.55 -10.94
C ASP A 508 19.01 1.20 -11.00
N ASP A 509 18.18 0.99 -12.04
CA ASP A 509 17.46 -0.28 -12.24
C ASP A 509 18.39 -1.46 -12.57
N PRO A 510 18.05 -2.69 -12.16
CA PRO A 510 18.80 -3.88 -12.55
C PRO A 510 18.65 -4.13 -14.07
N PRO A 511 19.76 -4.20 -14.85
CA PRO A 511 19.68 -4.37 -16.29
C PRO A 511 19.09 -5.72 -16.71
N LEU A 512 18.23 -5.71 -17.74
CA LEU A 512 17.67 -6.92 -18.34
C LEU A 512 18.78 -7.87 -18.85
N GLN A 513 18.74 -9.12 -18.42
CA GLN A 513 19.81 -10.09 -18.68
C GLN A 513 19.55 -10.98 -19.90
N GLY A 514 20.53 -11.08 -20.79
CA GLY A 514 20.55 -12.02 -21.91
C GLY A 514 20.53 -11.37 -23.30
N ARG A 515 21.01 -12.13 -24.29
CA ARG A 515 21.26 -11.67 -25.68
C ARG A 515 20.07 -11.09 -26.44
N PHE A 516 18.83 -11.34 -26.00
CA PHE A 516 17.63 -10.74 -26.57
C PHE A 516 17.45 -9.26 -26.15
N TRP A 517 17.98 -8.89 -24.97
CA TRP A 517 17.82 -7.56 -24.38
C TRP A 517 19.05 -6.68 -24.58
N THR A 518 20.26 -7.20 -24.39
CA THR A 518 21.49 -6.43 -24.57
C THR A 518 21.56 -5.79 -25.96
N ASP A 519 21.87 -4.50 -26.01
CA ASP A 519 21.94 -3.65 -27.22
C ASP A 519 20.61 -3.43 -27.97
N SER A 520 19.49 -3.98 -27.50
CA SER A 520 18.15 -3.70 -28.01
C SER A 520 17.61 -2.36 -27.46
N THR A 521 16.60 -1.77 -28.10
CA THR A 521 15.94 -0.54 -27.62
C THR A 521 14.49 -0.44 -28.12
N PHE A 522 13.78 0.64 -27.79
CA PHE A 522 12.49 0.98 -28.39
C PHE A 522 12.59 2.24 -29.24
N LEU A 523 11.80 2.27 -30.31
CA LEU A 523 11.65 3.39 -31.22
C LEU A 523 10.19 3.86 -31.25
N VAL A 524 9.98 5.14 -30.97
CA VAL A 524 8.72 5.84 -31.18
C VAL A 524 8.75 6.53 -32.54
N VAL A 525 7.75 6.27 -33.38
CA VAL A 525 7.58 6.94 -34.69
C VAL A 525 6.26 7.71 -34.70
N ARG A 526 6.26 8.99 -35.08
CA ARG A 526 5.04 9.81 -35.26
C ARG A 526 5.17 10.64 -36.54
N LYS A 527 4.24 10.48 -37.51
CA LYS A 527 4.20 11.34 -38.70
C LYS A 527 3.38 12.59 -38.36
N LEU A 528 4.06 13.72 -38.29
CA LEU A 528 3.50 15.02 -37.91
C LEU A 528 3.45 15.92 -39.14
N ARG A 529 2.25 16.31 -39.60
CA ARG A 529 2.07 17.32 -40.64
C ARG A 529 2.44 18.70 -40.07
N GLN A 530 3.13 19.52 -40.86
CA GLN A 530 3.45 20.90 -40.53
C GLN A 530 2.77 21.86 -41.50
N ASP A 531 2.00 22.79 -40.94
CA ASP A 531 1.19 23.78 -41.65
C ASP A 531 1.80 25.17 -41.42
N VAL A 532 2.60 25.60 -42.40
CA VAL A 532 3.40 26.83 -42.31
C VAL A 532 2.52 28.07 -42.42
N ASP A 533 1.47 28.02 -43.23
CA ASP A 533 0.46 29.08 -43.35
C ASP A 533 -0.33 29.25 -42.04
N ALA A 534 -0.69 28.14 -41.36
CA ALA A 534 -1.32 28.22 -40.04
C ALA A 534 -0.41 28.84 -38.97
N LEU A 535 0.90 28.54 -38.98
CA LEU A 535 1.85 29.22 -38.07
C LEU A 535 2.01 30.69 -38.43
N GLN A 536 2.11 31.02 -39.73
CA GLN A 536 2.20 32.39 -40.24
C GLN A 536 0.98 33.23 -39.81
N ALA A 537 -0.22 32.67 -39.92
CA ALA A 537 -1.45 33.30 -39.43
C ALA A 537 -1.47 33.45 -37.90
N MET A 538 -0.95 32.46 -37.16
CA MET A 538 -0.88 32.49 -35.70
C MET A 538 0.09 33.56 -35.16
N VAL A 539 1.23 33.80 -35.82
CA VAL A 539 2.25 34.77 -35.38
C VAL A 539 2.19 36.12 -36.09
N GLY A 540 1.18 36.36 -36.94
CA GLY A 540 0.93 37.64 -37.59
C GLY A 540 1.87 38.00 -38.75
N GLY A 541 2.61 37.02 -39.29
CA GLY A 541 3.62 37.22 -40.33
C GLY A 541 4.47 35.96 -40.51
N PRO A 542 5.42 35.95 -41.47
CA PRO A 542 6.28 34.80 -41.69
C PRO A 542 6.95 34.32 -40.39
N PRO A 543 7.00 32.99 -40.11
CA PRO A 543 7.75 32.47 -38.97
C PRO A 543 9.24 32.85 -39.04
N ALA A 544 9.75 33.05 -40.27
CA ALA A 544 11.00 33.71 -40.58
C ALA A 544 11.13 35.05 -39.84
N HIS A 545 12.06 35.11 -38.88
CA HIS A 545 12.36 36.28 -38.03
C HIS A 545 11.25 36.73 -37.06
N SER A 546 10.20 35.94 -36.82
CA SER A 546 9.17 36.26 -35.82
C SER A 546 9.66 36.04 -34.39
N GLU A 547 9.65 37.10 -33.57
CA GLU A 547 9.98 37.05 -32.13
C GLU A 547 8.99 36.16 -31.37
N LEU A 548 7.69 36.25 -31.67
CA LEU A 548 6.68 35.39 -31.07
C LEU A 548 6.91 33.91 -31.41
N ALA A 549 7.28 33.59 -32.66
CA ALA A 549 7.65 32.22 -33.02
C ALA A 549 8.91 31.74 -32.26
N ALA A 550 9.92 32.61 -32.08
CA ALA A 550 11.10 32.29 -31.29
C ALA A 550 10.79 32.02 -29.81
N LEU A 551 9.91 32.84 -29.21
CA LEU A 551 9.39 32.64 -27.85
C LEU A 551 8.58 31.34 -27.72
N MET A 552 7.73 31.03 -28.69
CA MET A 552 6.94 29.79 -28.73
C MET A 552 7.82 28.53 -28.81
N VAL A 553 8.87 28.55 -29.63
CA VAL A 553 9.85 27.44 -29.73
C VAL A 553 10.76 27.39 -28.50
N GLY A 554 11.16 28.55 -27.98
CA GLY A 554 12.17 28.71 -26.93
C GLY A 554 13.61 28.83 -27.45
N ARG A 555 13.79 29.15 -28.75
CA ARG A 555 15.07 29.42 -29.42
C ARG A 555 14.87 30.37 -30.60
N HIS A 556 15.92 31.10 -30.98
CA HIS A 556 15.99 31.78 -32.27
C HIS A 556 16.12 30.76 -33.42
N GLN A 557 15.68 31.12 -34.64
CA GLN A 557 15.69 30.22 -35.81
C GLN A 557 17.08 29.73 -36.26
N ASP A 558 18.14 30.43 -35.91
CA ASP A 558 19.53 30.01 -36.17
C ASP A 558 20.06 28.96 -35.18
N GLY A 559 19.29 28.70 -34.11
CA GLY A 559 19.60 27.77 -33.04
C GLY A 559 19.96 28.41 -31.71
N ARG A 560 20.19 29.73 -31.65
CA ARG A 560 20.59 30.41 -30.39
C ARG A 560 19.52 30.34 -29.32
N ASN A 561 19.93 30.17 -28.05
CA ASN A 561 19.00 30.10 -26.92
C ASN A 561 18.51 31.49 -26.49
N LEU A 562 17.39 31.57 -25.77
CA LEU A 562 16.77 32.84 -25.35
C LEU A 562 17.28 33.40 -24.01
N VAL A 563 18.16 32.69 -23.29
CA VAL A 563 18.64 33.05 -21.94
C VAL A 563 19.87 33.96 -22.03
N ASP A 564 20.87 33.54 -22.81
CA ASP A 564 22.14 34.29 -23.01
C ASP A 564 22.44 34.60 -24.48
N GLY A 565 21.60 34.15 -25.42
CA GLY A 565 21.76 34.40 -26.84
C GLY A 565 22.87 33.58 -27.52
N THR A 566 23.52 32.64 -26.83
CA THR A 566 24.58 31.80 -27.42
C THR A 566 24.01 30.66 -28.27
N PRO A 567 24.79 30.15 -29.25
CA PRO A 567 24.41 28.98 -30.06
C PRO A 567 24.53 27.64 -29.31
N ASP A 568 24.92 27.64 -28.03
CA ASP A 568 25.20 26.40 -27.31
C ASP A 568 23.95 25.71 -26.72
N ASN A 569 24.21 24.62 -25.99
CA ASN A 569 23.21 23.83 -25.30
C ASN A 569 23.54 23.62 -23.80
N ALA A 570 24.48 24.40 -23.24
CA ALA A 570 25.16 24.18 -21.96
C ALA A 570 24.54 24.91 -20.75
N PHE A 571 23.33 25.46 -20.91
CA PHE A 571 22.55 26.16 -19.88
C PHE A 571 21.48 25.25 -19.23
N ASP A 572 20.90 25.63 -18.09
CA ASP A 572 19.88 24.86 -17.34
C ASP A 572 18.63 25.64 -16.88
N TYR A 573 18.50 26.90 -17.30
CA TYR A 573 17.49 27.87 -16.86
C TYR A 573 17.56 28.30 -15.38
N ALA A 574 18.61 27.97 -14.61
CA ALA A 574 18.73 28.41 -13.21
C ALA A 574 18.75 29.95 -13.04
N ASN A 575 19.22 30.67 -14.08
CA ASN A 575 19.21 32.14 -14.13
C ASN A 575 17.88 32.74 -14.62
N ASP A 576 16.92 31.92 -15.07
CA ASP A 576 15.59 32.34 -15.52
C ASP A 576 14.49 31.42 -14.94
N PRO A 577 14.39 31.26 -13.60
CA PRO A 577 13.46 30.32 -12.99
C PRO A 577 11.99 30.71 -13.21
N ALA A 578 11.72 32.00 -13.42
CA ALA A 578 10.38 32.54 -13.68
C ALA A 578 9.96 32.49 -15.17
N GLY A 579 10.88 32.21 -16.11
CA GLY A 579 10.56 32.22 -17.54
C GLY A 579 10.32 33.60 -18.14
N ALA A 580 11.00 34.61 -17.58
CA ALA A 580 10.96 35.99 -18.07
C ALA A 580 11.84 36.20 -19.33
N GLN A 581 12.77 35.28 -19.60
CA GLN A 581 13.59 35.26 -20.82
C GLN A 581 13.13 34.14 -21.78
N CYS A 582 13.02 32.91 -21.28
CA CYS A 582 12.53 31.76 -22.03
C CYS A 582 11.20 31.27 -21.43
N PRO A 583 10.04 31.49 -22.09
CA PRO A 583 8.72 31.20 -21.52
C PRO A 583 8.60 29.78 -20.95
N LEU A 584 7.99 29.63 -19.77
CA LEU A 584 7.90 28.34 -19.05
C LEU A 584 7.22 27.23 -19.87
N HIS A 585 6.38 27.59 -20.84
CA HIS A 585 5.68 26.68 -21.75
C HIS A 585 6.17 26.75 -23.21
N ALA A 586 7.34 27.36 -23.46
CA ALA A 586 8.02 27.25 -24.76
C ALA A 586 8.41 25.80 -25.07
N HIS A 587 8.34 25.40 -26.35
CA HIS A 587 8.46 24.01 -26.80
C HIS A 587 9.67 23.27 -26.21
N VAL A 588 10.89 23.82 -26.37
CA VAL A 588 12.11 23.17 -25.87
C VAL A 588 12.22 23.16 -24.33
N ARG A 589 11.55 24.09 -23.64
CA ARG A 589 11.52 24.17 -22.17
C ARG A 589 10.48 23.23 -21.54
N ARG A 590 9.38 22.94 -22.26
CA ARG A 590 8.47 21.84 -21.89
C ARG A 590 9.11 20.47 -22.15
N ALA A 591 9.70 20.28 -23.34
CA ALA A 591 10.30 19.01 -23.73
C ALA A 591 11.53 18.64 -22.87
N ASN A 592 12.30 19.63 -22.41
CA ASN A 592 13.36 19.45 -21.43
C ASN A 592 13.43 20.66 -20.48
N PRO A 593 12.87 20.58 -19.26
CA PRO A 593 12.93 21.68 -18.29
C PRO A 593 14.31 21.84 -17.63
N ARG A 594 15.25 20.91 -17.88
CA ARG A 594 16.66 20.87 -17.43
C ARG A 594 16.92 20.84 -15.92
N GLY A 595 16.27 21.68 -15.12
CA GLY A 595 16.37 21.64 -13.68
C GLY A 595 15.80 20.34 -13.09
N LEU A 596 16.44 19.83 -12.03
CA LEU A 596 15.88 18.73 -11.22
C LEU A 596 14.73 19.28 -10.35
N ARG A 597 13.66 18.50 -10.19
CA ARG A 597 12.48 18.83 -9.38
C ARG A 597 12.25 17.75 -8.32
N PRO A 598 11.85 18.09 -7.08
CA PRO A 598 11.82 17.11 -5.96
C PRO A 598 10.98 15.86 -6.23
N ASP A 599 9.89 15.98 -6.98
CA ASP A 599 8.98 14.87 -7.30
C ASP A 599 9.46 13.97 -8.45
N LEU A 600 10.46 14.41 -9.23
CA LEU A 600 11.02 13.71 -10.39
C LEU A 600 12.57 13.66 -10.32
N GLN A 601 13.09 12.62 -9.68
CA GLN A 601 14.54 12.43 -9.44
C GLN A 601 15.39 12.28 -10.71
N VAL A 602 14.79 11.83 -11.81
CA VAL A 602 15.45 11.59 -13.10
C VAL A 602 14.65 12.32 -14.18
N LEU A 603 15.32 13.14 -14.98
CA LEU A 603 14.69 13.83 -16.10
C LEU A 603 14.60 12.91 -17.31
N PRO A 604 13.46 12.85 -18.03
CA PRO A 604 13.35 12.07 -19.25
C PRO A 604 14.31 12.58 -20.32
N ARG A 605 14.91 11.64 -21.06
CA ARG A 605 15.84 11.89 -22.16
C ARG A 605 15.45 10.99 -23.33
N ILE A 606 15.61 11.48 -24.56
CA ILE A 606 15.32 10.70 -25.79
C ILE A 606 16.37 11.03 -26.86
N LEU A 607 16.76 10.05 -27.66
CA LEU A 607 17.63 10.25 -28.83
C LEU A 607 16.77 10.49 -30.07
N ARG A 608 16.68 11.75 -30.51
CA ARG A 608 15.88 12.14 -31.67
C ARG A 608 16.66 11.90 -32.95
N ARG A 609 16.05 11.18 -33.89
CA ARG A 609 16.59 10.82 -35.22
C ARG A 609 15.59 11.08 -36.34
N GLY A 610 14.56 11.90 -36.07
CA GLY A 610 13.53 12.27 -37.02
C GLY A 610 14.08 12.93 -38.29
N MET A 611 13.30 12.86 -39.36
CA MET A 611 13.60 13.45 -40.66
C MET A 611 12.35 14.15 -41.21
N SER A 612 12.54 15.16 -42.03
CA SER A 612 11.45 15.85 -42.73
C SER A 612 10.84 14.96 -43.82
N TYR A 613 9.63 15.29 -44.23
CA TYR A 613 9.02 14.80 -45.47
C TYR A 613 8.28 15.94 -46.17
N GLY A 614 8.06 15.80 -47.48
CA GLY A 614 7.44 16.83 -48.31
C GLY A 614 8.38 17.97 -48.67
N PRO A 615 8.05 18.77 -49.70
CA PRO A 615 8.87 19.88 -50.15
C PRO A 615 8.87 21.05 -49.15
N PRO A 616 9.99 21.78 -49.03
CA PRO A 616 10.04 23.06 -48.34
C PRO A 616 8.94 24.01 -48.84
N HIS A 617 8.41 24.83 -47.94
CA HIS A 617 7.31 25.74 -48.24
C HIS A 617 7.76 26.93 -49.11
N THR A 618 7.25 27.00 -50.35
CA THR A 618 7.41 28.13 -51.28
C THR A 618 6.07 28.49 -51.91
N ALA A 619 6.00 29.62 -52.63
CA ALA A 619 4.79 30.02 -53.37
C ALA A 619 4.33 28.98 -54.42
N GLN A 620 5.24 28.13 -54.92
CA GLN A 620 4.93 27.06 -55.88
C GLN A 620 4.48 25.77 -55.18
N THR A 621 4.99 25.51 -53.97
CA THR A 621 4.75 24.24 -53.26
C THR A 621 3.72 24.37 -52.14
N ALA A 622 3.19 25.56 -51.81
CA ALA A 622 2.43 25.84 -50.59
C ALA A 622 1.40 24.75 -50.20
N GLN A 623 0.60 24.31 -51.16
CA GLN A 623 -0.47 23.30 -51.00
C GLN A 623 0.02 21.85 -50.81
N GLU A 624 1.31 21.55 -51.04
CA GLU A 624 1.90 20.22 -50.89
C GLU A 624 1.93 19.75 -49.42
N GLU A 625 1.74 18.45 -49.20
CA GLU A 625 1.84 17.87 -47.87
C GLU A 625 3.31 17.84 -47.39
N ARG A 626 3.57 18.39 -46.20
CA ARG A 626 4.90 18.41 -45.58
C ARG A 626 4.85 18.23 -44.08
N GLY A 627 5.99 17.88 -43.49
CA GLY A 627 6.14 17.80 -42.05
C GLY A 627 7.38 17.01 -41.62
N VAL A 628 7.29 16.37 -40.45
CA VAL A 628 8.38 15.58 -39.87
C VAL A 628 7.89 14.18 -39.49
N VAL A 629 8.62 13.16 -39.93
CA VAL A 629 8.55 11.82 -39.35
C VAL A 629 9.43 11.85 -38.11
N PHE A 630 8.81 12.16 -36.97
CA PHE A 630 9.46 12.16 -35.67
C PHE A 630 9.87 10.73 -35.32
N MET A 631 11.14 10.56 -34.95
CA MET A 631 11.72 9.29 -34.51
C MET A 631 12.51 9.53 -33.25
N ALA A 632 12.21 8.80 -32.17
CA ALA A 632 12.88 8.89 -30.88
C ALA A 632 13.22 7.50 -30.33
N TYR A 633 14.47 7.30 -29.92
CA TYR A 633 14.93 6.07 -29.28
C TYR A 633 15.07 6.26 -27.75
N ASN A 634 14.62 5.26 -26.99
CA ASN A 634 14.58 5.25 -25.53
C ASN A 634 14.47 3.81 -24.96
N ALA A 635 15.02 3.56 -23.78
CA ALA A 635 14.91 2.27 -23.10
C ALA A 635 13.53 2.03 -22.44
N SER A 636 12.86 3.09 -22.00
CA SER A 636 11.51 3.10 -21.42
C SER A 636 10.63 4.10 -22.18
N ILE A 637 9.52 3.66 -22.76
CA ILE A 637 8.67 4.56 -23.57
C ILE A 637 7.83 5.41 -22.61
N ALA A 638 7.21 4.79 -21.60
CA ALA A 638 6.35 5.46 -20.62
C ALA A 638 7.08 6.52 -19.78
N GLU A 639 8.31 6.24 -19.36
CA GLU A 639 9.06 7.15 -18.47
C GLU A 639 9.87 8.21 -19.23
N GLN A 640 10.06 8.06 -20.55
CA GLN A 640 10.85 8.99 -21.36
C GLN A 640 9.98 9.71 -22.40
N PHE A 641 9.46 8.99 -23.40
CA PHE A 641 8.66 9.61 -24.47
C PHE A 641 7.26 10.02 -24.01
N GLU A 642 6.48 9.14 -23.37
CA GLU A 642 5.10 9.48 -23.00
C GLU A 642 5.05 10.60 -21.98
N LEU A 643 6.00 10.63 -21.03
CA LEU A 643 6.14 11.72 -20.07
C LEU A 643 6.38 13.07 -20.78
N ILE A 644 7.34 13.14 -21.70
CA ILE A 644 7.63 14.35 -22.50
C ILE A 644 6.41 14.74 -23.35
N GLN A 645 5.77 13.78 -24.03
CA GLN A 645 4.61 14.05 -24.89
C GLN A 645 3.41 14.54 -24.07
N SER A 646 3.18 13.99 -22.87
CA SER A 646 2.14 14.45 -21.95
C SER A 646 2.40 15.89 -21.49
N TRP A 647 3.65 16.27 -21.22
CA TRP A 647 4.02 17.65 -20.89
C TRP A 647 3.71 18.61 -22.03
N LEU A 648 4.07 18.29 -23.27
CA LEU A 648 3.73 19.10 -24.44
C LEU A 648 2.21 19.29 -24.57
N SER A 649 1.45 18.20 -24.51
CA SER A 649 -0.01 18.16 -24.69
C SER A 649 -0.83 18.74 -23.51
N GLY A 650 -0.20 19.09 -22.38
CA GLY A 650 -0.86 19.79 -21.27
C GLY A 650 -0.64 19.21 -19.86
N GLY A 651 0.44 18.47 -19.61
CA GLY A 651 0.92 18.12 -18.27
C GLY A 651 1.91 19.15 -17.71
N ASN A 652 2.18 19.10 -16.40
CA ASN A 652 3.14 19.99 -15.72
C ASN A 652 4.59 19.49 -15.88
N SER A 653 5.40 20.22 -16.65
CA SER A 653 6.87 20.01 -16.76
C SER A 653 7.68 20.80 -15.72
N GLY A 654 7.22 21.99 -15.32
CA GLY A 654 8.02 22.96 -14.58
C GLY A 654 8.08 22.81 -13.06
N GLY A 655 7.26 21.95 -12.46
CA GLY A 655 7.16 21.79 -11.01
C GLY A 655 6.17 22.76 -10.36
N GLU A 656 6.39 23.05 -9.07
CA GLU A 656 5.51 23.90 -8.27
C GLU A 656 5.43 25.32 -8.85
N GLY A 657 4.23 25.92 -8.85
CA GLY A 657 3.98 27.24 -9.45
C GLY A 657 3.61 27.23 -10.95
N THR A 658 3.66 26.10 -11.66
CA THR A 658 3.25 26.03 -13.09
C THR A 658 1.88 25.36 -13.31
N TYR A 659 1.01 26.03 -14.09
CA TYR A 659 -0.33 25.56 -14.46
C TYR A 659 -0.31 24.75 -15.76
N SER A 660 -0.82 23.52 -15.73
CA SER A 660 -0.81 22.58 -16.86
C SER A 660 -1.65 23.06 -18.06
N GLY A 661 -2.67 23.89 -17.79
CA GLY A 661 -3.49 24.54 -18.81
C GLY A 661 -2.75 25.58 -19.66
N GLN A 662 -1.57 26.07 -19.24
CA GLN A 662 -0.63 26.71 -20.16
C GLN A 662 0.12 25.59 -20.90
N ARG A 663 -0.25 25.33 -22.16
CA ARG A 663 0.26 24.21 -22.97
C ARG A 663 1.36 24.63 -23.95
N ASP A 664 1.90 23.68 -24.69
CA ASP A 664 2.75 23.98 -25.84
C ASP A 664 1.95 24.76 -26.92
N PRO A 665 2.41 25.95 -27.36
CA PRO A 665 1.66 26.80 -28.30
C PRO A 665 1.64 26.26 -29.74
N ILE A 666 2.60 25.43 -30.14
CA ILE A 666 2.76 24.94 -31.51
C ILE A 666 2.08 23.57 -31.67
N PHE A 667 2.22 22.72 -30.65
CA PHE A 667 1.77 21.33 -30.67
C PHE A 667 0.36 21.14 -30.07
N ALA A 668 0.04 21.76 -28.94
CA ALA A 668 -1.16 21.40 -28.19
C ALA A 668 -2.43 22.07 -28.70
N ARG A 669 -3.54 21.32 -28.71
CA ARG A 669 -4.89 21.86 -28.94
C ARG A 669 -5.39 22.55 -27.65
N PRO A 670 -6.08 23.70 -27.74
CA PRO A 670 -6.97 24.18 -26.68
C PRO A 670 -8.22 23.29 -26.66
N ARG A 671 -8.83 23.05 -25.50
CA ARG A 671 -10.11 22.35 -25.40
C ARG A 671 -11.24 23.36 -25.58
N PRO A 672 -12.45 22.95 -25.99
CA PRO A 672 -13.62 23.82 -25.99
C PRO A 672 -13.84 24.49 -24.62
N GLY A 673 -13.73 25.82 -24.58
CA GLY A 673 -13.83 26.64 -23.36
C GLY A 673 -12.51 27.02 -22.68
N ASP A 674 -11.36 26.46 -23.08
CA ASP A 674 -10.05 26.96 -22.66
C ASP A 674 -9.80 28.37 -23.25
N ARG A 675 -9.02 29.21 -22.55
CA ARG A 675 -8.47 30.43 -23.15
C ARG A 675 -7.29 30.07 -24.05
N ASP A 676 -7.42 30.35 -25.35
CA ASP A 676 -6.31 30.20 -26.29
C ASP A 676 -5.35 31.39 -26.21
N SER A 677 -4.37 31.30 -25.32
CA SER A 677 -3.38 32.36 -25.09
C SER A 677 -2.02 31.81 -24.68
N PHE A 678 -0.97 32.36 -25.28
CA PHE A 678 0.43 32.17 -24.91
C PHE A 678 0.80 33.20 -23.82
N VAL A 679 1.43 32.81 -22.73
CA VAL A 679 1.64 33.71 -21.56
C VAL A 679 3.10 34.16 -21.45
N PHE A 680 3.36 35.45 -21.60
CA PHE A 680 4.72 36.02 -21.52
C PHE A 680 4.74 37.45 -20.96
N GLY A 681 5.83 37.82 -20.32
CA GLY A 681 6.02 39.15 -19.73
C GLY A 681 6.79 39.11 -18.41
N PRO A 682 7.07 40.29 -17.80
CA PRO A 682 7.84 40.38 -16.57
C PRO A 682 7.06 39.81 -15.38
N HIS A 683 7.66 38.89 -14.64
CA HIS A 683 7.08 38.43 -13.37
C HIS A 683 7.09 39.57 -12.32
N PRO A 684 6.06 39.67 -11.46
CA PRO A 684 4.96 38.71 -11.26
C PRO A 684 3.72 38.96 -12.14
N GLN A 685 3.81 39.76 -13.21
CA GLN A 685 2.67 40.11 -14.08
C GLN A 685 2.89 39.68 -15.56
N PRO A 686 3.08 38.38 -15.84
CA PRO A 686 3.12 37.90 -17.23
C PRO A 686 1.73 38.04 -17.88
N ALA A 687 1.69 38.49 -19.15
CA ALA A 687 0.46 38.80 -19.86
C ALA A 687 0.02 37.64 -20.78
N PRO A 688 -1.29 37.36 -20.89
CA PRO A 688 -1.81 36.45 -21.91
C PRO A 688 -1.85 37.15 -23.27
N LEU A 689 -0.98 36.72 -24.18
CA LEU A 689 -1.00 37.05 -25.60
C LEU A 689 -2.04 36.12 -26.28
N PRO A 690 -3.17 36.64 -26.78
CA PRO A 690 -4.20 35.80 -27.39
C PRO A 690 -3.71 35.21 -28.71
N LEU A 691 -3.98 33.92 -28.94
CA LEU A 691 -3.75 33.28 -30.23
C LEU A 691 -5.04 33.29 -31.07
N PRO A 692 -4.98 33.27 -32.43
CA PRO A 692 -6.16 33.30 -33.27
C PRO A 692 -7.05 32.04 -33.12
N ALA A 693 -8.06 32.12 -32.26
CA ALA A 693 -8.91 31.01 -31.80
C ALA A 693 -9.83 30.36 -32.86
N ALA A 694 -9.58 30.58 -34.16
CA ALA A 694 -10.39 30.09 -35.27
C ALA A 694 -9.59 29.30 -36.33
N GLY A 695 -8.27 29.13 -36.16
CA GLY A 695 -7.40 28.40 -37.08
C GLY A 695 -7.04 26.98 -36.63
N PRO A 696 -6.63 26.09 -37.55
CA PRO A 696 -6.00 24.82 -37.17
C PRO A 696 -4.65 25.08 -36.48
N ARG A 697 -4.23 24.21 -35.55
CA ARG A 697 -2.84 24.24 -35.04
C ARG A 697 -1.85 23.92 -36.17
N PRO A 698 -0.65 24.52 -36.14
CA PRO A 698 0.36 24.33 -37.17
C PRO A 698 0.95 22.92 -37.20
N VAL A 699 0.73 22.11 -36.16
CA VAL A 699 1.07 20.67 -36.14
C VAL A 699 -0.21 19.83 -36.08
N ALA A 700 -0.19 18.68 -36.77
CA ALA A 700 -1.23 17.65 -36.66
C ALA A 700 -0.63 16.23 -36.79
N LEU A 701 -1.11 15.29 -35.97
CA LEU A 701 -0.71 13.89 -35.99
C LEU A 701 -1.46 13.13 -37.10
N GLN A 702 -0.73 12.52 -38.03
CA GLN A 702 -1.34 11.69 -39.09
C GLN A 702 -1.39 10.20 -38.75
N TRP A 703 -0.40 9.70 -38.01
CA TRP A 703 -0.31 8.35 -37.44
C TRP A 703 0.96 8.20 -36.59
N GLY A 704 1.03 7.17 -35.74
CA GLY A 704 2.26 6.80 -35.04
C GLY A 704 2.33 5.35 -34.58
N LEU A 705 3.55 4.88 -34.26
CA LEU A 705 3.89 3.51 -33.89
C LEU A 705 4.85 3.47 -32.70
N TYR A 706 4.73 2.42 -31.89
CA TYR A 706 5.80 1.95 -31.02
C TYR A 706 6.42 0.69 -31.62
N LEU A 707 7.75 0.64 -31.64
CA LEU A 707 8.52 -0.42 -32.27
C LEU A 707 9.61 -0.92 -31.32
N PHE A 708 9.79 -2.23 -31.25
CA PHE A 708 10.96 -2.86 -30.65
C PHE A 708 12.09 -2.88 -31.68
N VAL A 709 13.29 -2.52 -31.24
CA VAL A 709 14.51 -2.44 -32.05
C VAL A 709 15.48 -3.48 -31.50
N PRO A 710 15.42 -4.73 -32.00
CA PRO A 710 16.30 -5.81 -31.53
C PRO A 710 17.76 -5.53 -31.88
N SER A 711 18.69 -5.90 -31.00
CA SER A 711 20.10 -6.04 -31.35
C SER A 711 20.33 -7.14 -32.39
N VAL A 712 21.54 -7.18 -32.97
CA VAL A 712 21.95 -8.19 -33.94
C VAL A 712 21.75 -9.63 -33.42
N PRO A 713 22.14 -9.99 -32.17
CA PRO A 713 21.79 -11.28 -31.58
C PRO A 713 20.27 -11.49 -31.36
N ALA A 714 19.53 -10.46 -30.95
CA ALA A 714 18.09 -10.59 -30.71
C ALA A 714 17.29 -10.90 -32.00
N LEU A 715 17.76 -10.40 -33.16
CA LEU A 715 17.21 -10.76 -34.48
C LEU A 715 17.30 -12.27 -34.76
N GLU A 716 18.44 -12.90 -34.47
CA GLU A 716 18.61 -14.36 -34.66
C GLU A 716 17.64 -15.15 -33.77
N ASP A 717 17.40 -14.70 -32.53
CA ASP A 717 16.47 -15.33 -31.60
C ASP A 717 15.02 -15.23 -32.10
N ILE A 718 14.59 -14.06 -32.60
CA ILE A 718 13.26 -13.89 -33.24
C ILE A 718 13.11 -14.84 -34.44
N ALA A 719 14.16 -14.95 -35.27
CA ALA A 719 14.17 -15.85 -36.43
C ALA A 719 14.27 -17.35 -36.07
N ARG A 720 14.45 -17.70 -34.79
CA ARG A 720 14.34 -19.07 -34.25
C ARG A 720 12.96 -19.34 -33.66
N PHE A 721 12.43 -18.43 -32.84
CA PHE A 721 11.16 -18.65 -32.12
C PHE A 721 9.96 -18.92 -33.03
N ALA A 722 9.99 -18.39 -34.26
CA ALA A 722 8.97 -18.54 -35.30
C ALA A 722 8.49 -19.99 -35.61
N ALA A 723 9.21 -21.03 -35.18
CA ALA A 723 8.99 -22.42 -35.61
C ALA A 723 7.90 -23.22 -34.83
N GLU A 724 7.63 -22.97 -33.53
CA GLU A 724 7.03 -23.97 -32.59
C GLU A 724 5.65 -23.56 -31.95
N ALA A 725 4.88 -24.44 -31.23
CA ALA A 725 3.49 -24.23 -30.68
C ALA A 725 3.02 -25.38 -29.70
N GLY A 726 1.87 -25.43 -28.95
CA GLY A 726 0.74 -24.51 -28.64
C GLY A 726 -0.56 -25.16 -28.00
N CYS A 727 -1.46 -24.35 -27.39
CA CYS A 727 -2.91 -24.56 -26.99
C CYS A 727 -3.41 -25.33 -25.69
N PRO A 728 -4.64 -25.03 -25.12
CA PRO A 728 -5.03 -25.24 -23.69
C PRO A 728 -6.47 -25.84 -23.33
N VAL A 729 -7.14 -25.42 -22.20
CA VAL A 729 -8.09 -26.19 -21.30
C VAL A 729 -9.38 -25.42 -20.81
N ALA A 730 -10.44 -26.05 -20.23
CA ALA A 730 -11.66 -25.42 -19.58
C ALA A 730 -12.36 -26.20 -18.40
N ALA A 731 -13.38 -25.64 -17.68
CA ALA A 731 -14.05 -26.16 -16.42
C ALA A 731 -15.50 -25.61 -16.10
N SER A 732 -16.20 -25.98 -14.98
CA SER A 732 -17.51 -25.38 -14.48
C SER A 732 -17.97 -25.70 -13.00
N THR A 733 -19.08 -25.12 -12.47
CA THR A 733 -19.55 -25.00 -11.02
C THR A 733 -21.12 -24.88 -10.81
N ALA A 734 -21.71 -24.73 -9.57
CA ALA A 734 -23.01 -24.02 -9.23
C ALA A 734 -23.49 -23.93 -7.70
N PRO A 735 -24.49 -23.06 -7.30
CA PRO A 735 -25.05 -22.79 -5.92
C PRO A 735 -26.54 -23.25 -5.68
N GLY A 736 -27.42 -22.88 -4.68
CA GLY A 736 -27.48 -22.01 -3.45
C GLY A 736 -28.90 -21.99 -2.72
N PRO A 737 -29.14 -21.39 -1.50
CA PRO A 737 -30.43 -21.52 -0.71
C PRO A 737 -31.06 -20.25 -0.03
N ALA A 738 -32.38 -20.22 0.28
CA ALA A 738 -33.03 -19.07 1.00
C ALA A 738 -34.26 -19.28 1.92
N SER A 739 -34.79 -20.48 2.20
CA SER A 739 -35.73 -20.70 3.36
C SER A 739 -34.95 -20.69 4.69
N ALA A 740 -33.96 -19.79 4.76
CA ALA A 740 -32.64 -20.08 5.27
C ALA A 740 -32.74 -20.49 6.74
N GLU A 741 -33.10 -19.57 7.62
CA GLU A 741 -32.17 -18.48 7.96
C GLU A 741 -31.55 -18.73 9.33
N ARG A 742 -32.36 -19.10 10.33
CA ARG A 742 -31.86 -19.81 11.52
C ARG A 742 -31.25 -21.17 11.13
N ALA A 743 -31.92 -21.93 10.27
CA ALA A 743 -31.31 -23.10 9.66
C ALA A 743 -30.21 -22.73 8.63
N ALA A 744 -29.99 -21.44 8.31
CA ALA A 744 -28.82 -20.93 7.60
C ALA A 744 -27.73 -20.43 8.54
N GLU A 745 -27.97 -20.12 9.80
CA GLU A 745 -26.90 -19.98 10.79
C GLU A 745 -26.39 -21.37 11.16
N ALA A 746 -27.31 -22.31 11.40
CA ALA A 746 -26.96 -23.72 11.54
C ALA A 746 -26.30 -24.29 10.27
N LYS A 747 -26.74 -23.92 9.04
CA LYS A 747 -26.12 -24.37 7.78
C LYS A 747 -24.88 -23.55 7.36
N LYS A 748 -24.74 -22.27 7.72
CA LYS A 748 -23.47 -21.51 7.63
C LYS A 748 -22.46 -22.17 8.56
N GLY A 749 -22.84 -22.45 9.80
CA GLY A 749 -22.06 -23.24 10.74
C GLY A 749 -21.72 -24.63 10.21
N ALA A 750 -22.68 -25.36 9.62
CA ALA A 750 -22.42 -26.67 8.99
C ALA A 750 -21.52 -26.56 7.75
N ILE A 751 -21.61 -25.49 6.96
CA ILE A 751 -20.70 -25.19 5.83
C ILE A 751 -19.31 -24.85 6.37
N VAL A 752 -19.19 -24.12 7.48
CA VAL A 752 -17.92 -23.87 8.16
C VAL A 752 -17.33 -25.18 8.68
N ILE A 753 -18.11 -26.01 9.39
CA ILE A 753 -17.70 -27.36 9.85
C ILE A 753 -17.30 -28.24 8.66
N ALA A 754 -18.01 -28.20 7.54
CA ALA A 754 -17.68 -28.95 6.34
C ALA A 754 -16.40 -28.44 5.65
N LYS A 755 -16.20 -27.12 5.55
CA LYS A 755 -14.94 -26.52 5.08
C LYS A 755 -13.77 -26.90 5.99
N LEU A 756 -13.96 -26.88 7.31
CA LEU A 756 -12.94 -27.27 8.30
C LEU A 756 -12.59 -28.76 8.20
N LYS A 757 -13.57 -29.64 7.99
CA LYS A 757 -13.35 -31.08 7.75
C LYS A 757 -12.76 -31.38 6.37
N ALA A 758 -13.09 -30.61 5.34
CA ALA A 758 -12.45 -30.71 4.04
C ALA A 758 -10.99 -30.26 4.09
N ALA A 759 -10.68 -29.20 4.84
CA ALA A 759 -9.31 -28.77 5.13
C ALA A 759 -8.54 -29.82 5.94
N GLU A 760 -9.18 -30.54 6.87
CA GLU A 760 -8.59 -31.69 7.58
C GLU A 760 -8.19 -32.82 6.61
N SER A 761 -9.05 -33.17 5.66
CA SER A 761 -8.75 -34.17 4.64
C SER A 761 -7.69 -33.74 3.61
N ALA A 762 -7.52 -32.43 3.36
CA ALA A 762 -6.62 -31.89 2.34
C ALA A 762 -5.27 -31.40 2.88
N LEU A 763 -5.22 -30.94 4.13
CA LEU A 763 -4.06 -30.28 4.77
C LEU A 763 -3.61 -30.96 6.08
N GLY A 764 -4.36 -31.96 6.55
CA GLY A 764 -4.05 -32.73 7.74
C GLY A 764 -4.45 -32.07 9.07
N LEU A 765 -4.34 -32.85 10.14
CA LEU A 765 -4.84 -32.53 11.49
C LEU A 765 -4.25 -31.24 12.10
N ALA A 766 -3.00 -30.89 11.78
CA ALA A 766 -2.33 -29.70 12.31
C ALA A 766 -2.94 -28.42 11.73
N ALA A 767 -3.00 -28.31 10.41
CA ALA A 767 -3.63 -27.19 9.71
C ALA A 767 -5.13 -27.09 10.05
N ALA A 768 -5.83 -28.22 10.15
CA ALA A 768 -7.22 -28.24 10.60
C ALA A 768 -7.39 -27.62 12.00
N ARG A 769 -6.56 -28.01 12.97
CA ARG A 769 -6.60 -27.46 14.34
C ARG A 769 -6.43 -25.94 14.35
N GLU A 770 -5.58 -25.39 13.49
CA GLU A 770 -5.40 -23.94 13.34
C GLU A 770 -6.65 -23.26 12.76
N GLN A 771 -7.26 -23.84 11.73
CA GLN A 771 -8.50 -23.30 11.15
C GLN A 771 -9.68 -23.36 12.13
N TRP A 772 -9.78 -24.43 12.95
CA TRP A 772 -10.73 -24.49 14.06
C TRP A 772 -10.44 -23.42 15.12
N LYS A 773 -9.16 -23.19 15.47
CA LYS A 773 -8.73 -22.14 16.41
C LYS A 773 -9.14 -20.74 15.91
N LEU A 774 -8.94 -20.45 14.64
CA LEU A 774 -9.36 -19.19 14.00
C LEU A 774 -10.87 -18.94 14.19
N VAL A 775 -11.73 -19.90 13.83
CA VAL A 775 -13.19 -19.72 13.96
C VAL A 775 -13.66 -19.58 15.41
N LEU A 776 -12.97 -20.22 16.36
CA LEU A 776 -13.32 -20.21 17.79
C LEU A 776 -12.79 -18.96 18.54
N GLU A 777 -11.66 -18.38 18.11
CA GLU A 777 -10.91 -17.40 18.93
C GLU A 777 -10.52 -16.08 18.22
N ASP A 778 -10.67 -15.96 16.90
CA ASP A 778 -10.42 -14.70 16.17
C ASP A 778 -11.51 -13.65 16.42
N LEU A 779 -11.08 -12.39 16.65
CA LEU A 779 -11.99 -11.28 16.90
C LEU A 779 -12.86 -10.97 15.67
N GLY A 780 -12.32 -11.07 14.45
CA GLY A 780 -13.07 -10.92 13.21
C GLY A 780 -14.18 -11.96 13.10
N ALA A 781 -13.87 -13.24 13.34
CA ALA A 781 -14.86 -14.33 13.39
C ALA A 781 -15.95 -14.14 14.46
N ARG A 782 -15.66 -13.42 15.55
CA ARG A 782 -16.64 -13.04 16.60
C ARG A 782 -17.45 -11.79 16.27
N GLN A 783 -16.91 -10.87 15.48
CA GLN A 783 -17.59 -9.63 15.04
C GLN A 783 -18.46 -9.83 13.79
N ASN A 784 -18.06 -10.73 12.87
CA ASN A 784 -18.80 -11.02 11.64
C ASN A 784 -19.84 -12.16 11.77
N GLY A 785 -20.01 -12.72 12.97
CA GLY A 785 -20.98 -13.78 13.28
C GLY A 785 -20.51 -15.21 13.00
N THR A 786 -19.36 -15.44 12.36
CA THR A 786 -18.89 -16.79 11.99
C THR A 786 -18.75 -17.73 13.19
N SER A 787 -18.25 -17.22 14.32
CA SER A 787 -18.12 -18.00 15.57
C SER A 787 -19.48 -18.33 16.18
N GLN A 788 -20.44 -17.39 16.13
CA GLN A 788 -21.82 -17.61 16.57
C GLN A 788 -22.52 -18.67 15.71
N TRP A 789 -22.34 -18.66 14.38
CA TRP A 789 -22.89 -19.68 13.49
C TRP A 789 -22.31 -21.07 13.77
N LEU A 790 -21.00 -21.16 14.07
CA LEU A 790 -20.39 -22.42 14.50
C LEU A 790 -21.04 -22.93 15.79
N TRP A 791 -21.15 -22.08 16.82
CA TRP A 791 -21.73 -22.48 18.10
C TRP A 791 -23.22 -22.83 18.00
N THR A 792 -24.00 -22.11 17.21
CA THR A 792 -25.39 -22.46 16.89
C THR A 792 -25.47 -23.82 16.18
N ALA A 793 -24.57 -24.15 15.25
CA ALA A 793 -24.53 -25.49 14.65
C ALA A 793 -24.12 -26.59 15.65
N VAL A 794 -23.21 -26.31 16.59
CA VAL A 794 -22.85 -27.25 17.67
C VAL A 794 -24.04 -27.52 18.61
N ARG A 795 -24.83 -26.49 18.96
CA ARG A 795 -26.06 -26.65 19.75
C ARG A 795 -27.13 -27.40 18.93
N ASP A 796 -27.56 -26.83 17.81
CA ASP A 796 -28.79 -27.23 17.10
C ASP A 796 -28.61 -28.49 16.24
N LEU A 797 -27.42 -28.78 15.71
CA LEU A 797 -27.17 -29.93 14.81
C LEU A 797 -26.34 -31.07 15.43
N HIS A 798 -25.68 -30.81 16.57
CA HIS A 798 -24.79 -31.78 17.24
C HIS A 798 -25.16 -32.02 18.72
N GLY A 799 -26.37 -31.64 19.14
CA GLY A 799 -26.87 -31.89 20.50
C GLY A 799 -26.05 -31.20 21.60
N GLY A 800 -25.33 -30.13 21.25
CA GLY A 800 -24.43 -29.40 22.12
C GLY A 800 -23.00 -29.95 22.22
N VAL A 801 -22.63 -31.04 21.52
CA VAL A 801 -21.30 -31.68 21.67
C VAL A 801 -20.72 -32.09 20.31
N LEU A 802 -19.53 -31.60 19.96
CA LEU A 802 -18.87 -31.89 18.68
C LEU A 802 -17.38 -32.23 18.85
N ARG A 803 -16.97 -33.42 18.40
CA ARG A 803 -15.57 -33.86 18.33
C ARG A 803 -14.84 -33.20 17.15
N THR A 804 -13.68 -32.59 17.41
CA THR A 804 -12.85 -31.86 16.40
C THR A 804 -11.35 -32.03 16.67
N PRO A 805 -10.46 -31.73 15.70
CA PRO A 805 -9.01 -31.62 15.91
C PRO A 805 -8.56 -30.57 16.95
N TYR A 806 -9.44 -29.64 17.35
CA TYR A 806 -9.20 -28.67 18.43
C TYR A 806 -9.49 -29.25 19.82
N GLY A 807 -10.32 -30.30 19.90
CA GLY A 807 -10.84 -30.90 21.12
C GLY A 807 -12.32 -31.28 20.95
N VAL A 808 -12.93 -31.82 22.01
CA VAL A 808 -14.38 -32.04 22.03
C VAL A 808 -15.07 -30.75 22.48
N LEU A 809 -15.70 -30.04 21.55
CA LEU A 809 -16.43 -28.80 21.81
C LEU A 809 -17.74 -29.11 22.55
N VAL A 810 -18.04 -28.34 23.60
CA VAL A 810 -19.26 -28.45 24.40
C VAL A 810 -19.92 -27.07 24.46
N GLY A 811 -21.10 -26.92 23.85
CA GLY A 811 -21.68 -25.61 23.53
C GLY A 811 -23.10 -25.35 24.04
N SER A 812 -23.91 -26.35 24.40
CA SER A 812 -25.21 -26.07 25.05
C SER A 812 -25.01 -25.84 26.54
N ARG A 813 -25.78 -24.91 27.13
CA ARG A 813 -25.71 -24.56 28.57
C ARG A 813 -25.67 -25.79 29.46
N ASP A 814 -26.60 -26.72 29.24
CA ASP A 814 -26.81 -27.82 30.17
C ASP A 814 -25.63 -28.82 30.12
N ARG A 815 -24.98 -28.99 28.96
CA ARG A 815 -23.74 -29.77 28.82
C ARG A 815 -22.50 -29.02 29.31
N VAL A 816 -22.46 -27.69 29.16
CA VAL A 816 -21.43 -26.84 29.77
C VAL A 816 -21.48 -26.96 31.30
N MET A 817 -22.68 -26.93 31.90
CA MET A 817 -22.84 -27.11 33.34
C MET A 817 -22.58 -28.54 33.82
N GLU A 818 -22.91 -29.57 33.02
CA GLU A 818 -22.50 -30.96 33.29
C GLU A 818 -20.97 -31.10 33.41
N VAL A 819 -20.22 -30.52 32.46
CA VAL A 819 -18.74 -30.57 32.45
C VAL A 819 -18.09 -29.70 33.53
N LEU A 820 -18.77 -28.63 33.98
CA LEU A 820 -18.29 -27.77 35.06
C LEU A 820 -18.60 -28.32 36.46
N GLY A 821 -19.64 -29.14 36.62
CA GLY A 821 -20.09 -29.70 37.90
C GLY A 821 -19.64 -31.13 38.21
N ASP A 822 -19.29 -31.95 37.22
CA ASP A 822 -18.83 -33.33 37.42
C ASP A 822 -17.30 -33.43 37.49
N ASP A 823 -16.73 -32.93 38.61
CA ASP A 823 -15.29 -32.98 38.90
C ASP A 823 -14.75 -34.41 39.11
N ARG A 824 -15.60 -35.46 39.05
CA ARG A 824 -15.15 -36.87 39.02
C ARG A 824 -14.78 -37.31 37.60
N SER A 825 -15.51 -36.78 36.62
CA SER A 825 -15.38 -37.14 35.19
C SER A 825 -14.54 -36.17 34.38
N PHE A 826 -14.40 -34.92 34.85
CA PHE A 826 -13.76 -33.82 34.12
C PHE A 826 -12.74 -33.07 34.98
N SER A 827 -11.46 -33.38 34.77
CA SER A 827 -10.34 -32.91 35.59
C SER A 827 -9.86 -31.49 35.23
N ALA A 828 -9.46 -30.74 36.26
CA ALA A 828 -8.71 -29.49 36.22
C ALA A 828 -7.20 -29.68 36.02
N THR A 829 -6.65 -30.86 36.31
CA THR A 829 -5.19 -31.09 36.47
C THR A 829 -4.34 -30.74 35.24
N GLY A 830 -4.95 -30.63 34.06
CA GLY A 830 -4.31 -30.09 32.86
C GLY A 830 -3.80 -28.65 32.99
N TYR A 831 -4.28 -27.87 33.96
CA TYR A 831 -3.76 -26.54 34.29
C TYR A 831 -2.44 -26.60 35.09
N CYS A 832 -2.24 -27.59 35.96
CA CYS A 832 -1.10 -27.64 36.88
C CYS A 832 0.28 -27.59 36.19
N PRO A 833 0.55 -28.31 35.08
CA PRO A 833 1.83 -28.19 34.37
C PRO A 833 2.08 -26.78 33.82
N ARG A 834 1.03 -26.09 33.32
CA ARG A 834 1.14 -24.72 32.82
C ARG A 834 1.42 -23.73 33.96
N MET A 835 0.73 -23.89 35.09
CA MET A 835 0.95 -23.10 36.31
C MET A 835 2.39 -23.26 36.82
N ALA A 836 2.89 -24.50 36.90
CA ALA A 836 4.26 -24.81 37.30
C ALA A 836 5.33 -24.18 36.39
N SER A 837 5.08 -24.07 35.07
CA SER A 837 5.98 -23.39 34.12
C SER A 837 5.88 -21.85 34.14
N SER A 838 4.97 -21.28 34.93
CA SER A 838 4.61 -19.86 34.96
C SER A 838 4.92 -19.25 36.34
N PHE A 839 3.96 -19.22 37.26
CA PHE A 839 4.11 -18.63 38.60
C PHE A 839 4.05 -19.65 39.75
N GLY A 840 3.84 -20.94 39.47
CA GLY A 840 3.72 -22.02 40.46
C GLY A 840 2.30 -22.57 40.62
N THR A 841 2.18 -23.82 41.08
CA THR A 841 0.92 -24.57 41.17
C THR A 841 0.02 -24.07 42.31
N ILE A 842 -1.30 -24.02 42.06
CA ILE A 842 -2.33 -23.64 43.04
C ILE A 842 -3.56 -24.56 42.97
N TYR A 843 -4.42 -24.51 43.99
CA TYR A 843 -5.65 -25.31 44.09
C TYR A 843 -6.61 -25.19 42.90
N LEU A 844 -6.57 -24.06 42.16
CA LEU A 844 -7.45 -23.85 41.00
C LEU A 844 -7.24 -24.88 39.88
N GLY A 845 -6.04 -25.47 39.80
CA GLY A 845 -5.73 -26.57 38.88
C GLY A 845 -6.00 -27.98 39.44
N MET A 846 -6.44 -28.13 40.69
CA MET A 846 -6.57 -29.43 41.37
C MET A 846 -8.02 -29.91 41.41
N ASP A 847 -8.22 -31.21 41.27
CA ASP A 847 -9.53 -31.86 41.44
C ASP A 847 -9.90 -32.00 42.92
N GLN A 848 -11.16 -32.34 43.24
CA GLN A 848 -11.60 -32.51 44.63
C GLN A 848 -10.82 -33.58 45.40
N GLY A 849 -10.13 -33.13 46.43
CA GLY A 849 -9.35 -34.00 47.31
C GLY A 849 -8.94 -33.31 48.61
N PRO A 850 -8.24 -34.01 49.51
CA PRO A 850 -7.70 -33.44 50.73
C PRO A 850 -6.79 -32.24 50.44
N GLU A 851 -5.89 -32.37 49.46
CA GLU A 851 -4.95 -31.32 49.04
C GLU A 851 -5.67 -30.06 48.52
N TYR A 852 -6.65 -30.22 47.62
CA TYR A 852 -7.50 -29.10 47.17
C TYR A 852 -8.15 -28.38 48.36
N ARG A 853 -8.70 -29.10 49.34
CA ARG A 853 -9.32 -28.47 50.52
C ARG A 853 -8.29 -27.69 51.35
N THR A 854 -7.17 -28.30 51.70
CA THR A 854 -6.07 -27.64 52.42
C THR A 854 -5.60 -26.35 51.73
N LEU A 855 -5.43 -26.39 50.40
CA LEU A 855 -4.89 -25.27 49.63
C LEU A 855 -5.95 -24.23 49.20
N SER A 856 -7.24 -24.53 49.29
CA SER A 856 -8.32 -23.64 48.83
C SER A 856 -9.09 -22.93 49.94
N THR A 857 -9.14 -23.46 51.17
CA THR A 857 -9.92 -22.86 52.27
C THR A 857 -9.53 -21.41 52.54
N VAL A 858 -8.28 -21.15 52.95
CA VAL A 858 -7.83 -19.79 53.31
C VAL A 858 -7.89 -18.81 52.11
N PRO A 859 -7.47 -19.17 50.88
CA PRO A 859 -7.68 -18.31 49.72
C PRO A 859 -9.14 -18.00 49.40
N ASN A 860 -10.04 -18.99 49.46
CA ASN A 860 -11.47 -18.76 49.22
C ASN A 860 -12.07 -17.83 50.29
N GLU A 861 -11.76 -18.04 51.57
CA GLU A 861 -12.19 -17.18 52.68
C GLU A 861 -11.64 -15.76 52.57
N ALA A 862 -10.41 -15.60 52.06
CA ALA A 862 -9.81 -14.29 51.82
C ALA A 862 -10.52 -13.53 50.69
N ILE A 863 -10.85 -14.20 49.58
CA ILE A 863 -11.60 -13.61 48.46
C ILE A 863 -13.03 -13.25 48.89
N MET A 864 -13.75 -14.18 49.55
CA MET A 864 -15.15 -13.99 49.95
C MET A 864 -15.33 -12.96 51.09
N ALA A 865 -14.25 -12.52 51.73
CA ALA A 865 -14.28 -11.44 52.71
C ALA A 865 -14.43 -10.04 52.09
N VAL A 866 -14.15 -9.87 50.79
CA VAL A 866 -14.36 -8.60 50.10
C VAL A 866 -15.83 -8.51 49.66
N THR A 867 -16.64 -7.76 50.41
CA THR A 867 -18.07 -7.61 50.09
C THR A 867 -18.28 -6.77 48.82
N ARG A 868 -19.41 -7.00 48.12
CA ARG A 868 -19.81 -6.21 46.93
C ARG A 868 -19.77 -4.70 47.17
N ARG A 869 -20.16 -4.27 48.38
CA ARG A 869 -20.15 -2.85 48.75
C ARG A 869 -18.73 -2.30 48.91
N GLN A 870 -17.84 -2.98 49.64
CA GLN A 870 -16.43 -2.55 49.74
C GLN A 870 -15.77 -2.48 48.36
N ALA A 871 -16.04 -3.48 47.50
CA ALA A 871 -15.57 -3.53 46.13
C ALA A 871 -16.10 -2.37 45.25
N PHE A 872 -17.38 -2.01 45.39
CA PHE A 872 -17.99 -0.88 44.68
C PHE A 872 -17.47 0.47 45.20
N ASP A 873 -17.53 0.69 46.52
CA ASP A 873 -17.23 1.98 47.14
C ASP A 873 -15.76 2.37 46.88
N ALA A 874 -14.82 1.41 46.91
CA ALA A 874 -13.42 1.62 46.53
C ALA A 874 -13.25 1.92 45.02
N ALA A 875 -13.81 1.09 44.14
CA ALA A 875 -13.62 1.25 42.70
C ALA A 875 -14.28 2.54 42.16
N PHE A 876 -15.39 2.96 42.76
CA PHE A 876 -16.03 4.25 42.47
C PHE A 876 -15.13 5.44 42.87
N ALA A 877 -14.51 5.39 44.06
CA ALA A 877 -13.60 6.43 44.54
C ALA A 877 -12.30 6.50 43.71
N ASP A 878 -11.67 5.37 43.41
CA ASP A 878 -10.46 5.29 42.60
C ASP A 878 -10.70 5.80 41.18
N THR A 879 -11.82 5.42 40.56
CA THR A 879 -12.19 5.88 39.21
C THR A 879 -12.37 7.39 39.17
N ARG A 880 -13.04 7.97 40.17
CA ARG A 880 -13.16 9.43 40.28
C ARG A 880 -11.80 10.09 40.48
N THR A 881 -10.94 9.54 41.33
CA THR A 881 -9.58 10.08 41.56
C THR A 881 -8.74 10.10 40.27
N VAL A 882 -8.82 9.05 39.46
CA VAL A 882 -8.12 9.01 38.15
C VAL A 882 -8.70 10.05 37.18
N LEU A 883 -10.03 10.12 37.04
CA LEU A 883 -10.70 11.06 36.14
C LEU A 883 -10.51 12.53 36.56
N ASP A 884 -10.59 12.83 37.86
CA ASP A 884 -10.36 14.17 38.41
C ASP A 884 -8.90 14.61 38.26
N GLY A 885 -7.94 13.68 38.42
CA GLY A 885 -6.52 13.93 38.13
C GLY A 885 -6.25 14.23 36.66
N TRP A 886 -6.92 13.54 35.73
CA TRP A 886 -6.84 13.82 34.30
C TRP A 886 -7.55 15.13 33.90
N ARG A 887 -8.71 15.42 34.50
CA ARG A 887 -9.43 16.69 34.35
C ARG A 887 -8.59 17.88 34.78
N ALA A 888 -7.86 17.77 35.89
CA ALA A 888 -6.94 18.81 36.36
C ALA A 888 -5.79 19.13 35.37
N GLY A 889 -5.44 18.17 34.49
CA GLY A 889 -4.50 18.36 33.37
C GLY A 889 -5.16 18.73 32.03
N ALA A 890 -6.49 18.87 31.97
CA ALA A 890 -7.23 19.13 30.74
C ALA A 890 -7.36 20.64 30.45
N GLY A 891 -7.05 21.05 29.21
CA GLY A 891 -7.46 22.36 28.71
C GLY A 891 -8.94 22.39 28.34
N ALA A 892 -9.44 23.55 27.88
CA ALA A 892 -10.84 23.72 27.44
C ALA A 892 -11.29 22.78 26.30
N ALA A 893 -10.35 22.10 25.64
CA ALA A 893 -10.62 21.06 24.64
C ALA A 893 -10.91 19.66 25.25
N GLY A 894 -10.90 19.51 26.57
CA GLY A 894 -11.03 18.23 27.26
C GLY A 894 -9.79 17.32 27.13
N PHE A 895 -9.89 16.10 27.68
CA PHE A 895 -8.83 15.10 27.67
C PHE A 895 -9.31 13.79 27.03
N SER A 896 -8.63 13.36 25.97
CA SER A 896 -8.92 12.08 25.30
C SER A 896 -8.09 10.95 25.93
N PHE A 897 -8.75 9.88 26.37
CA PHE A 897 -8.14 8.72 27.00
C PHE A 897 -8.68 7.41 26.43
N ASP A 898 -7.93 6.32 26.53
CA ASP A 898 -8.43 5.00 26.19
C ASP A 898 -9.00 4.29 27.42
N VAL A 899 -10.07 3.52 27.22
CA VAL A 899 -10.69 2.71 28.26
C VAL A 899 -9.67 1.82 28.98
N LYS A 900 -8.67 1.25 28.28
CA LYS A 900 -7.64 0.44 28.95
C LYS A 900 -6.74 1.25 29.88
N ASP A 901 -6.39 2.50 29.54
CA ASP A 901 -5.56 3.33 30.41
C ASP A 901 -6.31 3.67 31.73
N LEU A 902 -7.63 3.82 31.69
CA LEU A 902 -8.48 4.01 32.88
C LEU A 902 -8.60 2.71 33.70
N VAL A 903 -8.92 1.60 33.03
CA VAL A 903 -9.08 0.28 33.66
C VAL A 903 -7.77 -0.17 34.33
N ASP A 904 -6.63 0.04 33.68
CA ASP A 904 -5.31 -0.26 34.25
C ASP A 904 -5.03 0.54 35.53
N ALA A 905 -5.28 1.85 35.52
CA ALA A 905 -5.01 2.74 36.65
C ALA A 905 -5.88 2.37 37.87
N VAL A 906 -7.18 2.16 37.65
CA VAL A 906 -8.11 1.81 38.74
C VAL A 906 -7.87 0.39 39.25
N LEU A 907 -7.65 -0.59 38.36
CA LEU A 907 -7.36 -1.96 38.80
C LEU A 907 -6.03 -2.09 39.53
N ALA A 908 -5.03 -1.24 39.22
CA ALA A 908 -3.81 -1.16 40.01
C ALA A 908 -4.06 -0.62 41.44
N ALA A 909 -4.86 0.44 41.58
CA ALA A 909 -5.24 0.99 42.89
C ALA A 909 -6.03 -0.02 43.75
N ILE A 910 -7.00 -0.70 43.14
CA ILE A 910 -7.75 -1.81 43.77
C ILE A 910 -6.83 -2.98 44.15
N CYS A 911 -5.80 -3.28 43.35
CA CYS A 911 -4.84 -4.32 43.68
C CYS A 911 -3.94 -3.95 44.87
N THR A 912 -3.50 -2.70 44.98
CA THR A 912 -2.85 -2.16 46.19
C THR A 912 -3.77 -2.34 47.42
N GLN A 913 -5.04 -1.92 47.33
CA GLN A 913 -5.98 -1.92 48.47
C GLN A 913 -6.39 -3.32 48.94
N PHE A 914 -6.70 -4.24 48.02
CA PHE A 914 -7.25 -5.56 48.38
C PHE A 914 -6.19 -6.65 48.43
N PHE A 915 -5.10 -6.54 47.68
CA PHE A 915 -4.07 -7.59 47.53
C PHE A 915 -2.67 -7.16 48.01
N GLY A 916 -2.42 -5.86 48.19
CA GLY A 916 -1.14 -5.30 48.64
C GLY A 916 -0.06 -5.23 47.57
N LEU A 917 -0.44 -5.32 46.27
CA LEU A 917 0.50 -5.29 45.15
C LEU A 917 -0.03 -4.37 44.01
N PRO A 918 0.75 -3.39 43.54
CA PRO A 918 2.05 -2.94 44.06
C PRO A 918 1.92 -2.39 45.50
N GLU A 919 3.01 -2.29 46.26
CA GLU A 919 2.94 -1.83 47.67
C GLU A 919 2.77 -0.30 47.82
N GLY A 920 2.30 0.39 46.78
CA GLY A 920 2.12 1.84 46.76
C GLY A 920 3.33 2.63 46.21
N PRO A 921 3.42 3.94 46.54
CA PRO A 921 4.45 4.83 46.01
C PRO A 921 5.87 4.35 46.31
N GLY A 922 6.72 4.26 45.29
CA GLY A 922 8.09 3.76 45.40
C GLY A 922 8.26 2.24 45.23
N SER A 923 7.17 1.49 45.00
CA SER A 923 7.27 0.09 44.54
C SER A 923 8.00 0.00 43.19
N SER A 924 8.81 -1.04 43.00
CA SER A 924 9.48 -1.33 41.73
C SER A 924 8.61 -2.09 40.72
N MET A 925 7.39 -2.49 41.10
CA MET A 925 6.37 -2.99 40.18
C MET A 925 5.66 -1.80 39.52
N ARG A 926 5.60 -1.80 38.19
CA ARG A 926 5.05 -0.70 37.38
C ARG A 926 3.51 -0.73 37.39
N ILE A 927 2.89 0.44 37.50
CA ILE A 927 1.43 0.60 37.35
C ILE A 927 1.05 0.56 35.85
N GLY A 928 0.04 -0.24 35.52
CA GLY A 928 -0.59 -0.33 34.21
C GLY A 928 0.31 -0.77 33.05
N GLY A 929 -0.18 -0.56 31.84
CA GLY A 929 0.58 -0.62 30.59
C GLY A 929 0.06 -1.62 29.57
N TRP A 930 0.42 -1.34 28.31
CA TRP A 930 0.26 -2.27 27.20
C TRP A 930 1.20 -3.50 27.36
N GLN A 931 0.85 -4.63 26.74
CA GLN A 931 1.55 -5.92 26.96
C GLN A 931 2.98 -5.90 26.40
N ALA A 932 3.96 -5.57 27.27
CA ALA A 932 5.36 -5.45 26.92
C ALA A 932 5.95 -6.77 26.39
N ARG A 933 6.82 -6.66 25.39
CA ARG A 933 7.41 -7.80 24.67
C ARG A 933 8.93 -7.78 24.74
N ILE A 934 9.52 -8.97 24.64
CA ILE A 934 10.96 -9.17 24.45
C ILE A 934 11.46 -8.22 23.35
N GLY A 935 12.43 -7.36 23.69
CA GLY A 935 12.97 -6.33 22.80
C GLY A 935 12.39 -4.92 22.97
N GLN A 936 11.36 -4.72 23.81
CA GLN A 936 10.93 -3.38 24.26
C GLN A 936 11.63 -3.01 25.58
N ALA A 937 11.78 -1.71 25.85
CA ALA A 937 12.31 -1.22 27.13
C ALA A 937 11.41 -1.67 28.30
N ASN A 938 12.03 -2.04 29.42
CA ASN A 938 11.36 -2.50 30.65
C ASN A 938 10.48 -3.76 30.47
N ALA A 939 10.69 -4.59 29.44
CA ALA A 939 9.91 -5.82 29.23
C ALA A 939 10.01 -6.82 30.40
N ASP A 940 11.16 -6.86 31.08
CA ASP A 940 11.40 -7.72 32.24
C ASP A 940 10.87 -7.12 33.55
N GLN A 941 10.38 -5.87 33.56
CA GLN A 941 9.88 -5.22 34.76
C GLN A 941 8.44 -5.68 35.07
N PRO A 942 8.16 -6.23 36.26
CA PRO A 942 6.81 -6.66 36.64
C PRO A 942 5.83 -5.48 36.64
N SER A 943 4.60 -5.72 36.15
CA SER A 943 3.56 -4.68 36.05
C SER A 943 2.17 -5.16 36.45
N CYS A 944 1.39 -4.29 37.09
CA CYS A 944 0.04 -4.56 37.57
C CYS A 944 -0.95 -3.52 37.04
N PRO A 945 -2.05 -3.91 36.35
CA PRO A 945 -2.45 -5.29 36.03
C PRO A 945 -1.70 -5.94 34.85
N GLY A 946 -0.80 -5.21 34.17
CA GLY A 946 -0.23 -5.57 32.86
C GLY A 946 0.21 -7.03 32.67
N HIS A 947 1.01 -7.58 33.60
CA HIS A 947 1.57 -8.94 33.48
C HIS A 947 0.64 -10.07 33.96
N PHE A 948 -0.55 -9.78 34.50
CA PHE A 948 -1.49 -10.82 34.94
C PHE A 948 -2.33 -11.39 33.78
N GLY A 949 -2.44 -10.67 32.65
CA GLY A 949 -3.23 -11.09 31.49
C GLY A 949 -2.66 -12.29 30.74
N ALA A 950 -1.36 -12.31 30.45
CA ALA A 950 -0.74 -13.39 29.67
C ALA A 950 -0.71 -14.76 30.39
N PRO A 951 -0.39 -14.85 31.69
CA PRO A 951 -0.49 -16.11 32.44
C PRO A 951 -1.91 -16.68 32.43
N SER A 952 -2.93 -15.84 32.65
CA SER A 952 -4.35 -16.24 32.62
C SER A 952 -4.76 -16.80 31.25
N ARG A 953 -4.41 -16.08 30.17
CA ARG A 953 -4.59 -16.55 28.79
C ARG A 953 -3.90 -17.90 28.58
N TYR A 954 -2.66 -18.07 29.02
CA TYR A 954 -1.90 -19.32 28.90
C TYR A 954 -2.52 -20.48 29.69
N MET A 955 -3.11 -20.27 30.87
CA MET A 955 -3.84 -21.32 31.58
C MET A 955 -5.11 -21.74 30.84
N PHE A 956 -6.02 -20.79 30.63
CA PHE A 956 -7.43 -21.08 30.30
C PHE A 956 -7.72 -21.25 28.80
N GLN A 957 -6.87 -20.72 27.91
CA GLN A 957 -7.00 -20.98 26.47
C GLN A 957 -6.80 -22.48 26.19
N PRO A 958 -7.71 -23.18 25.49
CA PRO A 958 -7.61 -24.63 25.31
C PRO A 958 -6.29 -25.08 24.64
N ASN A 959 -5.93 -24.45 23.53
CA ASN A 959 -4.68 -24.68 22.81
C ASN A 959 -3.97 -23.33 22.57
N PRO A 960 -3.13 -22.85 23.51
CA PRO A 960 -2.36 -21.62 23.32
C PRO A 960 -1.30 -21.81 22.21
N GLY A 961 -1.07 -20.75 21.43
CA GLY A 961 0.02 -20.70 20.45
C GLY A 961 1.35 -20.34 21.12
N GLU A 962 2.47 -20.56 20.43
CA GLU A 962 3.82 -20.40 20.99
C GLU A 962 4.05 -19.04 21.66
N GLY A 963 3.66 -17.93 21.02
CA GLY A 963 3.77 -16.59 21.60
C GLY A 963 2.93 -16.39 22.88
N ALA A 964 1.78 -17.05 22.98
CA ALA A 964 0.94 -17.03 24.19
C ALA A 964 1.52 -17.91 25.31
N VAL A 965 2.13 -19.04 24.95
CA VAL A 965 2.88 -19.89 25.90
C VAL A 965 4.08 -19.13 26.45
N GLN A 966 4.90 -18.54 25.58
CA GLN A 966 6.10 -17.81 25.97
C GLN A 966 5.77 -16.64 26.90
N GLN A 967 4.85 -15.75 26.50
CA GLN A 967 4.44 -14.60 27.32
C GLN A 967 3.78 -15.02 28.64
N GLY A 968 2.92 -16.04 28.62
CA GLY A 968 2.26 -16.52 29.85
C GLY A 968 3.20 -17.23 30.83
N GLN A 969 4.34 -17.71 30.35
CA GLN A 969 5.43 -18.16 31.21
C GLN A 969 6.32 -17.00 31.68
N ASP A 970 6.78 -16.13 30.79
CA ASP A 970 7.71 -15.03 31.11
C ASP A 970 7.09 -14.01 32.07
N HIS A 971 5.86 -13.55 31.79
CA HIS A 971 5.13 -12.64 32.68
C HIS A 971 4.81 -13.30 34.03
N GLY A 972 4.56 -14.62 34.03
CA GLY A 972 4.36 -15.40 35.25
C GLY A 972 5.62 -15.51 36.12
N ARG A 973 6.78 -15.76 35.49
CA ARG A 973 8.09 -15.75 36.13
C ARG A 973 8.42 -14.37 36.68
N ALA A 974 8.32 -13.31 35.88
CA ALA A 974 8.58 -11.94 36.32
C ALA A 974 7.71 -11.51 37.52
N LEU A 975 6.44 -11.92 37.56
CA LEU A 975 5.57 -11.74 38.74
C LEU A 975 6.02 -12.58 39.94
N LYS A 976 6.40 -13.84 39.72
CA LYS A 976 6.85 -14.75 40.78
C LYS A 976 8.16 -14.31 41.41
N ASP A 977 9.18 -14.07 40.59
CA ASP A 977 10.53 -13.67 41.00
C ASP A 977 10.48 -12.35 41.79
N TYR A 978 9.60 -11.44 41.38
CA TYR A 978 9.29 -10.23 42.13
C TYR A 978 8.69 -10.53 43.51
N VAL A 979 7.60 -11.28 43.60
CA VAL A 979 6.94 -11.57 44.89
C VAL A 979 7.87 -12.37 45.81
N GLU A 980 8.67 -13.31 45.29
CA GLU A 980 9.69 -14.03 46.05
C GLU A 980 10.81 -13.10 46.53
N ALA A 981 11.30 -12.16 45.70
CA ALA A 981 12.26 -11.15 46.15
C ALA A 981 11.71 -10.24 47.26
N ARG A 982 10.39 -9.94 47.26
CA ARG A 982 9.73 -9.19 48.34
C ARG A 982 9.41 -10.04 49.58
N LEU A 983 9.29 -11.36 49.44
CA LEU A 983 9.21 -12.31 50.56
C LEU A 983 10.58 -12.60 51.20
N HIS A 984 11.68 -12.46 50.47
CA HIS A 984 13.03 -12.80 50.93
C HIS A 984 13.97 -11.59 51.08
N ALA A 985 13.44 -10.36 51.03
CA ALA A 985 14.18 -9.15 51.34
C ALA A 985 14.71 -9.15 52.79
N GLY A 986 15.88 -8.55 53.03
CA GLY A 986 16.55 -8.47 54.34
C GLY A 986 15.92 -7.50 55.36
N GLY A 987 14.59 -7.38 55.34
CA GLY A 987 13.80 -6.55 56.26
C GLY A 987 12.50 -7.27 56.63
N PRO A 988 11.45 -6.57 57.10
CA PRO A 988 10.15 -7.19 57.31
C PRO A 988 9.55 -7.59 55.95
N ASP A 989 9.16 -8.85 55.80
CA ASP A 989 8.78 -9.42 54.51
C ASP A 989 7.34 -9.09 54.07
N LEU A 990 7.07 -9.24 52.77
CA LEU A 990 5.76 -8.95 52.18
C LEU A 990 4.61 -9.71 52.86
N GLN A 991 4.77 -10.96 53.26
CA GLN A 991 3.70 -11.74 53.91
C GLN A 991 3.35 -11.16 55.28
N SER A 992 4.36 -10.78 56.06
CA SER A 992 4.21 -10.16 57.39
C SER A 992 3.65 -8.74 57.34
N THR A 993 3.96 -7.96 56.30
CA THR A 993 3.65 -6.52 56.19
C THR A 993 2.42 -6.20 55.34
N ASN A 994 1.92 -7.14 54.54
CA ASN A 994 0.75 -6.91 53.69
C ASN A 994 -0.55 -6.85 54.52
N ASP A 995 -0.98 -5.65 54.89
CA ASP A 995 -2.22 -5.37 55.66
C ASP A 995 -3.49 -5.24 54.78
N SER A 996 -3.40 -5.54 53.47
CA SER A 996 -4.56 -5.51 52.56
C SER A 996 -5.63 -6.56 52.92
N VAL A 997 -6.86 -6.34 52.47
CA VAL A 997 -8.05 -7.14 52.87
C VAL A 997 -7.87 -8.65 52.63
N ILE A 998 -7.28 -9.03 51.50
CA ILE A 998 -6.95 -10.42 51.15
C ILE A 998 -5.57 -10.76 51.74
N GLY A 999 -4.56 -9.90 51.56
CA GLY A 999 -3.18 -10.15 51.96
C GLY A 999 -2.98 -10.48 53.44
N ALA A 1000 -3.69 -9.77 54.33
CA ALA A 1000 -3.66 -10.01 55.78
C ALA A 1000 -4.25 -11.38 56.15
N LYS A 1001 -5.21 -11.89 55.37
CA LYS A 1001 -5.79 -13.24 55.56
C LYS A 1001 -4.91 -14.36 55.02
N LEU A 1002 -4.11 -14.10 53.98
CA LEU A 1002 -3.13 -15.05 53.45
C LEU A 1002 -1.91 -15.26 54.38
N ARG A 1003 -1.79 -14.50 55.49
CA ARG A 1003 -0.70 -14.64 56.49
C ARG A 1003 -0.55 -16.07 57.04
N GLY A 1004 -1.63 -16.83 57.16
CA GLY A 1004 -1.60 -18.21 57.65
C GLY A 1004 -1.12 -19.28 56.66
N ILE A 1005 -0.85 -18.92 55.40
CA ILE A 1005 -0.42 -19.86 54.35
C ILE A 1005 1.10 -20.09 54.44
N PRO A 1006 1.62 -21.32 54.23
CA PRO A 1006 3.06 -21.57 54.19
C PRO A 1006 3.78 -20.64 53.20
N LYS A 1007 4.90 -20.03 53.64
CA LYS A 1007 5.61 -19.01 52.85
C LYS A 1007 6.02 -19.46 51.44
N ALA A 1008 6.37 -20.75 51.28
CA ALA A 1008 6.68 -21.37 49.98
C ALA A 1008 5.47 -21.49 49.02
N GLN A 1009 4.25 -21.27 49.50
CA GLN A 1009 3.01 -21.27 48.70
C GLN A 1009 2.47 -19.83 48.50
N TYR A 1010 2.81 -18.89 49.38
CA TYR A 1010 2.26 -17.52 49.39
C TYR A 1010 2.38 -16.82 48.03
N ALA A 1011 3.55 -16.86 47.38
CA ALA A 1011 3.78 -16.19 46.09
C ALA A 1011 2.83 -16.70 45.00
N SER A 1012 2.83 -18.02 44.76
CA SER A 1012 1.98 -18.68 43.77
C SER A 1012 0.49 -18.44 44.06
N THR A 1013 0.10 -18.48 45.35
CA THR A 1013 -1.28 -18.23 45.78
C THR A 1013 -1.71 -16.79 45.51
N LEU A 1014 -0.94 -15.79 45.96
CA LEU A 1014 -1.29 -14.37 45.78
C LEU A 1014 -1.39 -14.01 44.29
N ILE A 1015 -0.39 -14.40 43.49
CA ILE A 1015 -0.39 -14.20 42.03
C ILE A 1015 -1.58 -14.92 41.39
N GLY A 1016 -1.87 -16.15 41.82
CA GLY A 1016 -2.98 -16.94 41.32
C GLY A 1016 -4.35 -16.34 41.56
N ILE A 1017 -4.58 -15.73 42.74
CA ILE A 1017 -5.85 -15.04 43.04
C ILE A 1017 -5.97 -13.77 42.17
N MET A 1018 -4.90 -12.96 42.06
CA MET A 1018 -4.88 -11.77 41.20
C MET A 1018 -5.09 -12.12 39.72
N MET A 1019 -4.48 -13.21 39.25
CA MET A 1019 -4.58 -13.74 37.87
C MET A 1019 -6.00 -14.22 37.51
N GLY A 1020 -6.77 -14.71 38.49
CA GLY A 1020 -8.19 -15.04 38.29
C GLY A 1020 -9.11 -13.80 38.30
N PHE A 1021 -8.76 -12.75 39.04
CA PHE A 1021 -9.55 -11.52 39.17
C PHE A 1021 -9.29 -10.52 38.03
N LEU A 1022 -8.03 -10.11 37.84
CA LEU A 1022 -7.66 -8.97 37.00
C LEU A 1022 -8.09 -9.10 35.53
N PRO A 1023 -7.76 -10.19 34.80
CA PRO A 1023 -8.06 -10.28 33.36
C PRO A 1023 -9.56 -10.49 33.10
N THR A 1024 -10.27 -11.07 34.07
CA THR A 1024 -11.73 -11.25 34.05
C THR A 1024 -12.45 -9.90 34.13
N VAL A 1025 -12.02 -9.04 35.06
CA VAL A 1025 -12.61 -7.70 35.24
C VAL A 1025 -12.16 -6.74 34.14
N ASP A 1026 -10.88 -6.71 33.77
CA ASP A 1026 -10.38 -5.92 32.63
C ASP A 1026 -11.11 -6.28 31.32
N GLY A 1027 -11.16 -7.56 30.97
CA GLY A 1027 -11.82 -8.04 29.77
C GLY A 1027 -13.30 -7.67 29.74
N THR A 1028 -14.01 -7.86 30.87
CA THR A 1028 -15.45 -7.55 30.94
C THR A 1028 -15.71 -6.04 30.86
N LEU A 1029 -14.91 -5.20 31.53
CA LEU A 1029 -15.04 -3.74 31.45
C LEU A 1029 -14.77 -3.21 30.03
N ARG A 1030 -13.70 -3.69 29.38
CA ARG A 1030 -13.38 -3.29 28.00
C ARG A 1030 -14.41 -3.80 27.00
N SER A 1031 -14.95 -5.01 27.17
CA SER A 1031 -16.05 -5.53 26.33
C SER A 1031 -17.36 -4.77 26.56
N ALA A 1032 -17.70 -4.42 27.80
CA ALA A 1032 -18.87 -3.58 28.11
C ALA A 1032 -18.79 -2.23 27.41
N LEU A 1033 -17.69 -1.49 27.62
CA LEU A 1033 -17.54 -0.14 27.07
C LEU A 1033 -17.39 -0.15 25.54
N TYR A 1034 -16.73 -1.15 24.95
CA TYR A 1034 -16.67 -1.30 23.49
C TYR A 1034 -18.05 -1.50 22.85
N GLU A 1035 -18.85 -2.44 23.37
CA GLU A 1035 -20.20 -2.70 22.84
C GLU A 1035 -21.14 -1.51 23.11
N TRP A 1036 -21.05 -0.84 24.27
CA TRP A 1036 -21.91 0.30 24.62
C TRP A 1036 -21.58 1.60 23.86
N VAL A 1037 -20.32 1.80 23.44
CA VAL A 1037 -19.97 2.88 22.50
C VAL A 1037 -20.45 2.51 21.09
N ALA A 1038 -20.35 1.24 20.69
CA ALA A 1038 -20.74 0.76 19.37
C ALA A 1038 -22.26 0.76 19.13
N ASP A 1039 -23.07 0.34 20.11
CA ASP A 1039 -24.55 0.39 20.05
C ASP A 1039 -25.13 1.71 20.61
N SER A 1040 -24.26 2.65 21.01
CA SER A 1040 -24.58 3.95 21.62
C SER A 1040 -25.31 3.90 22.97
N SER A 1041 -25.50 2.73 23.58
CA SER A 1041 -26.16 2.63 24.90
C SER A 1041 -25.38 3.29 26.04
N LEU A 1042 -24.07 3.55 25.90
CA LEU A 1042 -23.27 4.27 26.89
C LEU A 1042 -23.88 5.65 27.23
N TRP A 1043 -24.35 6.36 26.20
CA TRP A 1043 -24.92 7.70 26.36
C TRP A 1043 -26.31 7.66 27.00
N SER A 1044 -27.08 6.60 26.73
CA SER A 1044 -28.35 6.33 27.43
C SER A 1044 -28.12 5.99 28.90
N LEU A 1045 -27.08 5.22 29.22
CA LEU A 1045 -26.69 4.89 30.60
C LEU A 1045 -26.20 6.12 31.35
N GLN A 1046 -25.48 7.03 30.70
CA GLN A 1046 -25.01 8.29 31.28
C GLN A 1046 -26.17 9.23 31.63
N LEU A 1047 -27.14 9.38 30.71
CA LEU A 1047 -28.36 10.15 30.98
C LEU A 1047 -29.21 9.52 32.09
N ALA A 1048 -29.31 8.19 32.14
CA ALA A 1048 -30.02 7.48 33.20
C ALA A 1048 -29.30 7.59 34.56
N TRP A 1049 -27.96 7.61 34.58
CA TRP A 1049 -27.17 7.83 35.79
C TRP A 1049 -27.34 9.26 36.33
N ALA A 1050 -27.27 10.28 35.46
CA ALA A 1050 -27.34 11.69 35.84
C ALA A 1050 -28.63 12.08 36.61
N VAL A 1051 -29.75 11.38 36.36
CA VAL A 1051 -31.02 11.55 37.11
C VAL A 1051 -30.88 11.23 38.61
N HIS A 1052 -29.86 10.45 38.99
CA HIS A 1052 -29.66 9.94 40.34
C HIS A 1052 -28.37 10.44 41.03
N ASP A 1053 -27.53 11.21 40.34
CA ASP A 1053 -26.18 11.60 40.81
C ASP A 1053 -26.20 12.54 42.04
N GLY A 1054 -27.36 13.14 42.35
CA GLY A 1054 -27.58 13.91 43.58
C GLY A 1054 -27.94 13.09 44.83
N ALA A 1055 -28.03 11.75 44.74
CA ALA A 1055 -28.30 10.90 45.89
C ALA A 1055 -27.03 10.62 46.71
N GLY A 1056 -27.12 10.65 48.05
CA GLY A 1056 -25.96 10.47 48.93
C GLY A 1056 -25.25 9.12 48.76
N PRO A 1057 -23.95 8.99 49.15
CA PRO A 1057 -23.10 7.85 48.79
C PRO A 1057 -23.63 6.45 49.13
N SER A 1058 -24.48 6.34 50.16
CA SER A 1058 -25.16 5.08 50.51
C SER A 1058 -26.06 4.55 49.38
N ALA A 1059 -26.62 5.41 48.54
CA ALA A 1059 -27.53 5.06 47.45
C ALA A 1059 -26.82 4.65 46.14
N ALA A 1060 -25.58 5.08 45.89
CA ALA A 1060 -24.91 4.93 44.60
C ALA A 1060 -24.83 3.47 44.09
N LEU A 1061 -24.56 2.50 44.99
CA LEU A 1061 -24.57 1.07 44.65
C LEU A 1061 -25.98 0.56 44.25
N ALA A 1062 -27.04 1.09 44.85
CA ALA A 1062 -28.42 0.73 44.49
C ALA A 1062 -28.80 1.29 43.12
N THR A 1063 -28.40 2.54 42.83
CA THR A 1063 -28.50 3.15 41.49
C THR A 1063 -27.75 2.33 40.45
N ALA A 1064 -26.52 1.90 40.74
CA ALA A 1064 -25.71 1.08 39.82
C ALA A 1064 -26.36 -0.28 39.55
N GLY A 1065 -26.94 -0.93 40.57
CA GLY A 1065 -27.72 -2.17 40.41
C GLY A 1065 -29.00 -2.00 39.58
N ALA A 1066 -29.63 -0.82 39.61
CA ALA A 1066 -30.84 -0.53 38.83
C ALA A 1066 -30.54 -0.12 37.38
N VAL A 1067 -29.52 0.73 37.16
CA VAL A 1067 -29.22 1.35 35.87
C VAL A 1067 -28.17 0.58 35.06
N ILE A 1068 -27.05 0.22 35.70
CA ILE A 1068 -25.84 -0.27 35.00
C ILE A 1068 -25.83 -1.80 34.92
N GLU A 1069 -26.21 -2.49 36.00
CA GLU A 1069 -26.14 -3.95 36.07
C GLU A 1069 -26.97 -4.70 34.99
N PRO A 1070 -28.18 -4.26 34.58
CA PRO A 1070 -28.92 -4.92 33.50
C PRO A 1070 -28.17 -4.88 32.16
N ALA A 1071 -27.56 -3.74 31.82
CA ALA A 1071 -26.73 -3.61 30.62
C ALA A 1071 -25.44 -4.44 30.74
N LEU A 1072 -24.80 -4.47 31.91
CA LEU A 1072 -23.58 -5.24 32.15
C LEU A 1072 -23.84 -6.74 32.01
N ARG A 1073 -24.96 -7.23 32.56
CA ARG A 1073 -25.43 -8.62 32.40
C ARG A 1073 -25.63 -8.98 30.94
N ARG A 1074 -26.28 -8.12 30.14
CA ARG A 1074 -26.46 -8.30 28.69
C ARG A 1074 -25.11 -8.39 27.96
N THR A 1075 -24.14 -7.52 28.27
CA THR A 1075 -22.81 -7.62 27.64
C THR A 1075 -22.04 -8.85 28.09
N MET A 1076 -22.11 -9.24 29.37
CA MET A 1076 -21.53 -10.51 29.85
C MET A 1076 -22.18 -11.75 29.20
N GLN A 1077 -23.40 -11.64 28.66
CA GLN A 1077 -24.04 -12.70 27.88
C GLN A 1077 -23.62 -12.73 26.41
N LEU A 1078 -23.37 -11.56 25.80
CA LEU A 1078 -22.85 -11.43 24.44
C LEU A 1078 -21.35 -11.80 24.34
N ARG A 1079 -20.57 -11.35 25.34
CA ARG A 1079 -19.09 -11.37 25.42
C ARG A 1079 -18.62 -11.78 26.83
N PRO A 1080 -18.89 -13.01 27.30
CA PRO A 1080 -18.38 -13.46 28.60
C PRO A 1080 -16.86 -13.55 28.62
N VAL A 1081 -16.25 -13.24 29.75
CA VAL A 1081 -14.80 -13.43 29.98
C VAL A 1081 -14.62 -14.41 31.15
N PRO A 1082 -13.94 -15.56 30.96
CA PRO A 1082 -13.44 -16.10 29.69
C PRO A 1082 -14.57 -16.63 28.78
N GLU A 1083 -14.40 -16.51 27.45
CA GLU A 1083 -15.34 -17.09 26.48
C GLU A 1083 -15.26 -18.63 26.43
N LEU A 1084 -14.06 -19.17 26.65
CA LEU A 1084 -13.72 -20.60 26.58
C LEU A 1084 -12.87 -20.99 27.78
N VAL A 1085 -13.13 -22.17 28.35
CA VAL A 1085 -12.21 -22.87 29.26
C VAL A 1085 -12.07 -24.33 28.83
N TRP A 1086 -11.25 -25.13 29.50
CA TRP A 1086 -11.13 -26.56 29.18
C TRP A 1086 -11.07 -27.47 30.42
N ARG A 1087 -11.31 -28.76 30.18
CA ARG A 1087 -11.16 -29.87 31.13
C ARG A 1087 -10.50 -31.06 30.43
N THR A 1088 -10.05 -32.04 31.20
CA THR A 1088 -9.57 -33.34 30.68
C THR A 1088 -10.53 -34.44 31.12
N ALA A 1089 -11.01 -35.29 30.21
CA ALA A 1089 -11.84 -36.44 30.60
C ALA A 1089 -11.00 -37.46 31.40
N THR A 1090 -11.50 -37.89 32.57
CA THR A 1090 -10.80 -38.85 33.46
C THR A 1090 -11.11 -40.30 33.12
N ALA A 1091 -12.32 -40.57 32.65
CA ALA A 1091 -12.85 -41.90 32.37
C ALA A 1091 -13.54 -41.95 31.00
N ARG A 1092 -13.70 -43.17 30.44
CA ARG A 1092 -14.54 -43.37 29.25
C ARG A 1092 -16.01 -43.23 29.61
N ARG A 1093 -16.72 -42.28 28.97
CA ARG A 1093 -18.16 -42.03 29.15
C ARG A 1093 -18.78 -41.43 27.90
N MET A 1094 -20.10 -41.44 27.84
CA MET A 1094 -20.84 -40.58 26.90
C MET A 1094 -20.93 -39.15 27.45
N LEU A 1095 -20.87 -38.17 26.54
CA LEU A 1095 -21.30 -36.79 26.76
C LEU A 1095 -22.16 -36.38 25.56
N GLY A 1096 -23.47 -36.29 25.77
CA GLY A 1096 -24.42 -36.26 24.65
C GLY A 1096 -24.28 -37.52 23.77
N ALA A 1097 -24.11 -37.33 22.46
CA ALA A 1097 -23.91 -38.40 21.48
C ALA A 1097 -22.43 -38.77 21.25
N VAL A 1098 -21.48 -38.16 21.97
CA VAL A 1098 -20.04 -38.39 21.78
C VAL A 1098 -19.49 -39.27 22.91
N GLU A 1099 -18.88 -40.40 22.57
CA GLU A 1099 -18.02 -41.13 23.52
C GLU A 1099 -16.71 -40.35 23.71
N LEU A 1100 -16.31 -40.20 24.98
CA LEU A 1100 -15.06 -39.61 25.42
C LEU A 1100 -14.07 -40.70 25.84
N ALA A 1101 -12.78 -40.48 25.61
CA ALA A 1101 -11.70 -41.31 26.14
C ALA A 1101 -10.92 -40.58 27.26
N PRO A 1102 -10.30 -41.30 28.20
CA PRO A 1102 -9.40 -40.72 29.18
C PRO A 1102 -8.28 -39.90 28.53
N GLY A 1103 -7.97 -38.73 29.09
CA GLY A 1103 -6.94 -37.81 28.58
C GLY A 1103 -7.42 -36.84 27.48
N GLU A 1104 -8.67 -36.93 27.02
CA GLU A 1104 -9.17 -36.03 25.97
C GLU A 1104 -9.50 -34.63 26.48
N ARG A 1105 -9.08 -33.61 25.71
CA ARG A 1105 -9.37 -32.20 25.99
C ARG A 1105 -10.81 -31.85 25.59
N ILE A 1106 -11.60 -31.49 26.60
CA ILE A 1106 -12.96 -30.98 26.48
C ILE A 1106 -12.90 -29.45 26.47
N VAL A 1107 -13.47 -28.82 25.45
CA VAL A 1107 -13.49 -27.37 25.24
C VAL A 1107 -14.87 -26.83 25.61
N VAL A 1108 -14.94 -26.09 26.70
CA VAL A 1108 -16.18 -25.61 27.30
C VAL A 1108 -16.52 -24.24 26.74
N GLY A 1109 -17.53 -24.18 25.87
CA GLY A 1109 -18.00 -22.98 25.19
C GLY A 1109 -18.91 -22.12 26.06
N ILE A 1110 -18.34 -21.42 27.05
CA ILE A 1110 -19.08 -20.48 27.91
C ILE A 1110 -19.83 -19.44 27.06
N VAL A 1111 -19.17 -18.88 26.03
CA VAL A 1111 -19.81 -17.96 25.06
C VAL A 1111 -21.06 -18.55 24.40
N SER A 1112 -21.08 -19.85 24.09
CA SER A 1112 -22.25 -20.50 23.50
C SER A 1112 -23.38 -20.74 24.51
N ALA A 1113 -23.05 -21.11 25.75
CA ALA A 1113 -24.03 -21.23 26.84
C ALA A 1113 -24.65 -19.87 27.21
N MET A 1114 -23.85 -18.81 27.20
CA MET A 1114 -24.28 -17.46 27.54
C MET A 1114 -25.11 -16.81 26.43
N GLN A 1115 -24.74 -17.03 25.16
CA GLN A 1115 -25.59 -16.67 24.02
C GLN A 1115 -26.89 -17.48 23.97
N GLN A 1116 -26.89 -18.75 24.41
CA GLN A 1116 -28.12 -19.52 24.60
C GLN A 1116 -29.01 -18.91 25.69
N ASN A 1117 -28.45 -18.52 26.85
CA ASN A 1117 -29.20 -17.80 27.89
C ASN A 1117 -29.85 -16.52 27.33
N LEU A 1118 -29.11 -15.72 26.55
CA LEU A 1118 -29.64 -14.51 25.90
C LEU A 1118 -30.76 -14.81 24.89
N GLN A 1119 -30.61 -15.87 24.08
CA GLN A 1119 -31.63 -16.34 23.13
C GLN A 1119 -32.90 -16.87 23.82
N GLU A 1120 -32.78 -17.39 25.03
CA GLU A 1120 -33.88 -17.88 25.87
C GLU A 1120 -34.46 -16.81 26.82
N GLY A 1121 -33.90 -15.59 26.84
CA GLY A 1121 -34.32 -14.51 27.75
C GLY A 1121 -33.93 -14.73 29.22
N SER A 1122 -33.02 -15.67 29.50
CA SER A 1122 -32.54 -15.99 30.85
C SER A 1122 -31.55 -14.93 31.35
N PRO A 1123 -31.70 -14.35 32.55
CA PRO A 1123 -30.77 -13.35 33.11
C PRO A 1123 -29.53 -13.98 33.79
N ASP A 1124 -29.32 -15.29 33.60
CA ASP A 1124 -28.29 -16.08 34.27
C ASP A 1124 -26.87 -15.80 33.75
N LEU A 1125 -25.91 -15.77 34.69
CA LEU A 1125 -24.48 -15.60 34.47
C LEU A 1125 -23.62 -16.79 34.98
N TRP A 1126 -24.18 -17.77 35.70
CA TRP A 1126 -23.40 -18.80 36.40
C TRP A 1126 -22.41 -19.59 35.52
N PRO A 1127 -22.63 -19.85 34.21
CA PRO A 1127 -21.63 -20.48 33.34
C PRO A 1127 -20.28 -19.75 33.29
N VAL A 1128 -20.26 -18.40 33.40
CA VAL A 1128 -19.03 -17.60 33.42
C VAL A 1128 -18.24 -17.82 34.71
N PHE A 1129 -18.95 -18.03 35.81
CA PHE A 1129 -18.37 -18.22 37.14
C PHE A 1129 -18.12 -19.70 37.49
N GLY A 1130 -18.22 -20.63 36.54
CA GLY A 1130 -18.05 -22.06 36.81
C GLY A 1130 -19.21 -22.70 37.60
N GLY A 1131 -20.34 -22.01 37.72
CA GLY A 1131 -21.51 -22.40 38.52
C GLY A 1131 -21.77 -21.49 39.72
N ARG A 1132 -22.84 -21.80 40.47
CA ARG A 1132 -23.28 -21.02 41.63
C ARG A 1132 -22.67 -21.57 42.92
N ARG A 1133 -21.77 -20.81 43.56
CA ARG A 1133 -21.17 -21.13 44.87
C ARG A 1133 -22.09 -20.75 46.04
N ALA A 1134 -23.27 -21.36 46.15
CA ALA A 1134 -24.22 -21.09 47.22
C ALA A 1134 -24.91 -22.38 47.71
N GLY A 1135 -24.87 -22.63 49.02
CA GLY A 1135 -25.31 -23.89 49.65
C GLY A 1135 -24.16 -24.87 49.91
N GLU A 1136 -24.43 -25.95 50.63
CA GLU A 1136 -23.43 -26.96 51.03
C GLU A 1136 -22.89 -27.79 49.85
N GLN A 1137 -23.63 -27.85 48.74
CA GLN A 1137 -23.24 -28.53 47.51
C GLN A 1137 -23.16 -27.52 46.36
N HIS A 1138 -21.95 -27.28 45.86
CA HIS A 1138 -21.68 -26.42 44.70
C HIS A 1138 -20.56 -27.01 43.84
N PRO A 1139 -20.45 -26.64 42.55
CA PRO A 1139 -19.31 -27.04 41.72
C PRO A 1139 -17.98 -26.57 42.32
N THR A 1140 -16.94 -27.40 42.25
CA THR A 1140 -15.66 -27.16 42.94
C THR A 1140 -15.01 -25.85 42.53
N HIS A 1141 -14.90 -25.64 41.22
CA HIS A 1141 -14.27 -24.47 40.62
C HIS A 1141 -15.26 -23.32 40.39
N ALA A 1142 -16.45 -23.37 40.98
CA ALA A 1142 -17.33 -22.20 41.04
C ALA A 1142 -16.58 -21.05 41.73
N CYS A 1143 -16.58 -19.87 41.12
CA CYS A 1143 -15.71 -18.76 41.50
C CYS A 1143 -16.14 -18.12 42.84
N PRO A 1144 -15.23 -17.98 43.83
CA PRO A 1144 -15.52 -17.27 45.09
C PRO A 1144 -15.66 -15.74 44.90
N GLY A 1145 -15.11 -15.19 43.81
CA GLY A 1145 -14.97 -13.74 43.60
C GLY A 1145 -16.17 -13.02 42.98
N TYR A 1146 -17.34 -13.65 42.84
CA TYR A 1146 -18.49 -13.08 42.14
C TYR A 1146 -18.89 -11.69 42.65
N GLU A 1147 -19.12 -11.54 43.97
CA GLU A 1147 -19.54 -10.26 44.55
C GLU A 1147 -18.44 -9.19 44.49
N MET A 1148 -17.16 -9.57 44.67
CA MET A 1148 -16.03 -8.66 44.52
C MET A 1148 -15.90 -8.16 43.08
N ALA A 1149 -15.97 -9.04 42.09
CA ALA A 1149 -15.88 -8.68 40.67
C ALA A 1149 -17.07 -7.81 40.24
N MET A 1150 -18.31 -8.18 40.60
CA MET A 1150 -19.50 -7.38 40.30
C MET A 1150 -19.46 -6.02 40.99
N GLY A 1151 -18.97 -5.94 42.23
CA GLY A 1151 -18.77 -4.67 42.94
C GLY A 1151 -17.79 -3.75 42.23
N VAL A 1152 -16.58 -4.23 41.92
CA VAL A 1152 -15.55 -3.43 41.22
C VAL A 1152 -16.04 -2.99 39.84
N MET A 1153 -16.64 -3.89 39.04
CA MET A 1153 -17.13 -3.53 37.70
C MET A 1153 -18.21 -2.44 37.77
N LEU A 1154 -19.17 -2.55 38.69
CA LEU A 1154 -20.20 -1.52 38.87
C LEU A 1154 -19.61 -0.19 39.40
N GLY A 1155 -18.59 -0.25 40.26
CA GLY A 1155 -17.91 0.94 40.79
C GLY A 1155 -17.16 1.71 39.70
N VAL A 1156 -16.40 1.02 38.85
CA VAL A 1156 -15.71 1.63 37.70
C VAL A 1156 -16.71 2.27 36.73
N LEU A 1157 -17.76 1.54 36.37
CA LEU A 1157 -18.74 2.04 35.40
C LEU A 1157 -19.56 3.20 35.96
N ALA A 1158 -19.93 3.17 37.24
CA ALA A 1158 -20.59 4.30 37.91
C ALA A 1158 -19.68 5.54 38.01
N GLY A 1159 -18.40 5.36 38.36
CA GLY A 1159 -17.44 6.45 38.45
C GLY A 1159 -17.16 7.11 37.11
N LEU A 1160 -17.19 6.32 36.02
CA LEU A 1160 -17.07 6.80 34.65
C LEU A 1160 -18.32 7.52 34.15
N LEU A 1161 -19.53 7.00 34.43
CA LEU A 1161 -20.80 7.62 34.02
C LEU A 1161 -21.10 8.93 34.78
N GLY A 1162 -20.52 9.13 35.97
CA GLY A 1162 -20.57 10.38 36.72
C GLY A 1162 -19.69 11.52 36.19
N ALA A 1163 -18.98 11.34 35.07
CA ALA A 1163 -18.24 12.40 34.38
C ALA A 1163 -18.93 12.80 33.08
N GLU A 1164 -18.81 14.07 32.64
CA GLU A 1164 -19.17 14.43 31.26
C GLU A 1164 -18.16 13.79 30.29
N LEU A 1165 -18.69 12.97 29.39
CA LEU A 1165 -17.94 12.25 28.36
C LEU A 1165 -18.51 12.58 26.99
N ARG A 1166 -17.67 12.56 25.96
CA ARG A 1166 -18.10 12.66 24.56
C ARG A 1166 -17.54 11.49 23.73
N PRO A 1167 -18.29 11.04 22.70
CA PRO A 1167 -17.81 10.02 21.77
C PRO A 1167 -16.53 10.45 21.07
N SER A 1168 -15.70 9.46 20.71
CA SER A 1168 -14.68 9.61 19.69
C SER A 1168 -14.95 8.66 18.53
N LEU A 1169 -14.13 8.76 17.49
CA LEU A 1169 -14.19 7.89 16.30
C LEU A 1169 -13.53 6.52 16.53
N SER A 1170 -12.88 6.31 17.68
CA SER A 1170 -12.46 4.99 18.14
C SER A 1170 -13.41 4.49 19.23
N LEU A 1171 -13.87 3.25 19.07
CA LEU A 1171 -14.71 2.53 20.04
C LEU A 1171 -14.00 2.24 21.38
N THR A 1172 -12.70 2.55 21.49
CA THR A 1172 -11.91 2.39 22.74
C THR A 1172 -11.50 3.72 23.37
N VAL A 1173 -11.68 4.86 22.70
CA VAL A 1173 -11.23 6.18 23.17
C VAL A 1173 -12.43 7.05 23.51
N LEU A 1174 -12.41 7.64 24.71
CA LEU A 1174 -13.43 8.54 25.22
C LEU A 1174 -12.81 9.93 25.45
N ARG A 1175 -13.61 10.99 25.34
CA ARG A 1175 -13.17 12.36 25.62
C ARG A 1175 -13.83 12.86 26.90
N LEU A 1176 -13.04 12.99 27.96
CA LEU A 1176 -13.42 13.62 29.22
C LEU A 1176 -13.51 15.14 29.02
N MET A 1177 -14.59 15.75 29.50
CA MET A 1177 -14.76 17.21 29.46
C MET A 1177 -14.30 17.86 30.78
N PRO A 1178 -13.92 19.16 30.75
CA PRO A 1178 -13.49 19.91 31.94
C PRO A 1178 -14.51 19.91 33.08
#